data_AF-A0A2D5AVT0-F1
#
_entry.id   AF-A0A2D5AVT0-F1
#
_cell.length_a   1.000
_cell.length_b   1.000
_cell.length_c   1.000
_cell.angle_alpha   90.00
_cell.angle_beta   90.00
_cell.angle_gamma   90.00
#
_symmetry.space_group_name_H-M   'P 1'
#
loop_
_entity.id
_entity.type
_entity.pdbx_description
1 polymer ?
#
loop_
_entity_poly.entity_id
_entity_poly.type
_entity_poly.pdbx_seq_one_letter_code
_entity_poly.pdbx_strand_id
1 'polypeptide(L)'
;MRHLSLLHISALTACVTVFSDLRVGDHGNSVQRRDSIRQVEEGAVAPEGCWTTQGGAPARTGVSRSIPVLADPVEAWQHGPANFEGEPVVWGKLVLAAARDSSTRRTLYAFELGTGRLLFHRRFTASVPLELSIWEDLIAVRLSEERAELFRIRGSRLFPARTFQNAKGVSAPLLFQDEIYVREGDDLVAYHPQRREPRWRAKIEGGFRGTPSLRGAFVYGGWYDDAGNLHIASYDRREGRCRSDHVAGHHDRRTIPYAAPLTLSIHENNIFVEYPYPARSTNNQGLAWGRLARQGSGSTALHPFATAPTPWEQGWLVKEVLGKRNNRWIAARDDEEGLRARVLSDSQHQPWLSKSALPPSRTGDVAYFGPSAVSLTDFSIRWRRSVQLLERPVPAGGHLLWVEKDRLRAMRSGTPPPDGAEQQANERVDSLRERLARDLGKLADKALHAGDLERALRLLLEAQDGGAADRQLERTRAKLDLALGASRPPPVNRSLIRSIAREENVVRSRPTARLLELASSTDDGALERELLRRILAGDPEHEGATRAVGDLIPQGFVRSRSPKALSWLEFLDVHDRNPVRYIEAPHSTENLAPEQEALLLERERWRKDIGGYRSDRLLVITPPGRPGAVARSLEVGELVCDLLEGLFGSAGNAARGRAPLTLLMYETRDEYIRNSRREKSGPEIALGWTAGHYSPAENLSRMYVPEGDAEYAELLGVYAHELTHHWLRARSPMSFETEQTERSFDQPGYWIGEGFATLIEEFLLDPRRATWNSENAYASSLDTVANATPDQLLSWNHILNASYEDFIELDSHGDRTIPITWKLGMHAQRSQIQMFYAQSGALCNYLYNGDGGRHRRALINYVGAWYRSDRSRLDAKRSFGMSAKVLGKRTREYARETIERATAR
;
A
#
# COMPACT_ATOMS: atom_id res chain seq x y z
N MET A 1 56.95 -31.09 -34.11
CA MET A 1 56.60 -30.19 -35.24
C MET A 1 55.31 -29.48 -34.83
N ARG A 2 55.32 -28.16 -34.56
CA ARG A 2 55.25 -27.00 -35.49
C ARG A 2 53.80 -26.64 -35.90
N HIS A 3 53.32 -25.49 -35.40
CA HIS A 3 52.49 -24.45 -36.08
C HIS A 3 51.08 -24.82 -36.63
N LEU A 4 50.05 -23.96 -36.77
CA LEU A 4 49.69 -22.54 -36.48
C LEU A 4 48.21 -22.55 -35.94
N SER A 5 47.50 -21.51 -35.49
CA SER A 5 47.71 -20.20 -34.79
C SER A 5 46.32 -19.76 -34.28
N LEU A 6 46.12 -19.03 -33.17
CA LEU A 6 46.42 -17.61 -32.89
C LEU A 6 45.73 -16.60 -33.85
N LEU A 7 44.65 -15.93 -33.40
CA LEU A 7 44.24 -14.57 -33.81
C LEU A 7 43.12 -13.98 -32.91
N HIS A 8 43.04 -12.64 -32.87
CA HIS A 8 41.99 -11.80 -32.24
C HIS A 8 41.78 -11.83 -30.71
N ILE A 9 42.81 -11.37 -29.99
CA ILE A 9 42.60 -10.47 -28.83
C ILE A 9 42.82 -9.04 -29.36
N SER A 10 41.79 -8.18 -29.39
CA SER A 10 41.89 -6.72 -29.70
C SER A 10 40.57 -5.96 -29.46
N ALA A 11 40.20 -5.71 -28.20
CA ALA A 11 39.04 -4.86 -27.86
C ALA A 11 39.02 -4.34 -26.39
N LEU A 12 40.17 -4.03 -25.76
CA LEU A 12 40.21 -3.73 -24.32
C LEU A 12 41.19 -2.62 -23.88
N THR A 13 41.39 -1.60 -24.72
CA THR A 13 42.35 -0.50 -24.43
C THR A 13 41.84 0.89 -24.88
N ALA A 14 40.60 1.26 -24.53
CA ALA A 14 40.05 2.57 -24.90
C ALA A 14 38.91 3.07 -23.98
N CYS A 15 39.17 3.33 -22.68
CA CYS A 15 38.38 4.27 -21.84
C CYS A 15 39.02 4.51 -20.46
N VAL A 16 40.18 5.19 -20.42
CA VAL A 16 40.72 5.79 -19.18
C VAL A 16 41.23 7.18 -19.51
N THR A 17 40.42 8.22 -19.19
CA THR A 17 40.80 9.60 -18.76
C THR A 17 39.56 10.53 -18.86
N VAL A 18 38.57 10.34 -17.98
CA VAL A 18 37.68 11.42 -17.49
C VAL A 18 37.29 11.05 -16.06
N PHE A 19 37.81 11.77 -15.06
CA PHE A 19 37.41 11.59 -13.66
C PHE A 19 37.46 12.95 -12.93
N SER A 20 36.38 13.73 -13.03
CA SER A 20 36.27 15.03 -12.34
C SER A 20 34.83 15.58 -12.24
N ASP A 21 33.84 14.77 -11.85
CA ASP A 21 32.61 15.30 -11.20
C ASP A 21 31.84 14.20 -10.42
N LEU A 22 32.20 13.96 -9.16
CA LEU A 22 31.45 13.06 -8.27
C LEU A 22 30.25 13.78 -7.66
N ARG A 23 29.09 13.71 -8.34
CA ARG A 23 27.79 14.06 -7.75
C ARG A 23 27.21 12.85 -7.02
N VAL A 24 26.63 13.12 -5.84
CA VAL A 24 26.00 12.10 -4.98
C VAL A 24 24.90 11.37 -5.75
N GLY A 25 25.00 10.04 -5.82
CA GLY A 25 24.02 9.21 -6.50
C GLY A 25 22.84 8.82 -5.61
N ASP A 26 21.64 9.23 -6.01
CA ASP A 26 20.38 8.46 -5.88
C ASP A 26 19.31 9.10 -6.78
N HIS A 27 19.37 8.82 -8.09
CA HIS A 27 18.49 9.47 -9.09
C HIS A 27 17.74 8.49 -9.99
N GLY A 28 18.06 7.19 -10.01
CA GLY A 28 17.36 6.20 -10.85
C GLY A 28 15.86 6.12 -10.53
N ASN A 29 15.52 5.94 -9.26
CA ASN A 29 14.14 5.90 -8.78
C ASN A 29 13.44 7.28 -8.75
N SER A 30 14.11 8.37 -9.16
CA SER A 30 13.53 9.72 -9.11
C SER A 30 12.60 10.05 -10.30
N VAL A 31 12.72 9.33 -11.42
CA VAL A 31 11.98 9.65 -12.66
C VAL A 31 10.55 9.08 -12.62
N GLN A 32 10.37 7.76 -12.50
CA GLN A 32 9.03 7.14 -12.38
C GLN A 32 8.22 7.70 -11.19
N ARG A 33 8.90 8.07 -10.09
CA ARG A 33 8.24 8.69 -8.93
C ARG A 33 7.74 10.12 -9.19
N ARG A 34 8.27 10.83 -10.19
CA ARG A 34 7.76 12.17 -10.58
C ARG A 34 6.48 12.10 -11.40
N ASP A 35 6.32 11.09 -12.25
CA ASP A 35 5.14 10.98 -13.11
C ASP A 35 3.92 10.41 -12.38
N SER A 36 4.09 9.47 -11.45
CA SER A 36 3.02 9.09 -10.52
C SER A 36 2.60 10.25 -9.58
N ILE A 37 3.55 11.11 -9.16
CA ILE A 37 3.25 12.35 -8.42
C ILE A 37 2.59 13.43 -9.29
N ARG A 38 2.76 13.41 -10.63
CA ARG A 38 2.01 14.29 -11.56
C ARG A 38 0.53 13.90 -11.67
N GLN A 39 0.17 12.63 -11.41
CA GLN A 39 -1.23 12.16 -11.31
C GLN A 39 -1.83 12.29 -9.89
N VAL A 40 -1.23 13.07 -9.00
CA VAL A 40 -1.92 13.58 -7.81
C VAL A 40 -3.08 14.46 -8.28
N GLU A 41 -4.31 14.20 -7.81
CA GLU A 41 -5.54 14.89 -8.23
C GLU A 41 -5.48 16.40 -7.97
N GLU A 42 -4.84 17.17 -8.84
CA GLU A 42 -4.92 18.64 -8.87
C GLU A 42 -4.57 19.35 -7.55
N GLY A 43 -3.89 18.71 -6.59
CA GLY A 43 -3.70 19.26 -5.23
C GLY A 43 -4.94 19.17 -4.32
N ALA A 44 -6.00 18.46 -4.75
CA ALA A 44 -7.20 18.14 -3.98
C ALA A 44 -6.99 17.05 -2.93
N VAL A 45 -6.06 16.12 -3.18
CA VAL A 45 -5.70 15.02 -2.28
C VAL A 45 -4.19 15.03 -2.10
N ALA A 46 -3.70 14.81 -0.88
CA ALA A 46 -2.28 14.70 -0.61
C ALA A 46 -1.72 13.37 -1.17
N PRO A 47 -0.49 13.35 -1.73
CA PRO A 47 0.13 12.12 -2.21
C PRO A 47 0.23 11.03 -1.14
N GLU A 48 0.47 9.78 -1.55
CA GLU A 48 0.79 8.71 -0.60
C GLU A 48 2.02 9.09 0.24
N GLY A 49 1.95 8.85 1.56
CA GLY A 49 3.03 9.23 2.47
C GLY A 49 3.16 10.74 2.71
N CYS A 50 2.19 11.57 2.28
CA CYS A 50 2.32 13.02 2.31
C CYS A 50 1.14 13.73 2.99
N TRP A 51 1.47 14.86 3.62
CA TRP A 51 0.57 15.85 4.23
C TRP A 51 1.24 17.23 4.09
N THR A 52 1.03 17.88 2.95
CA THR A 52 1.88 18.97 2.41
C THR A 52 1.72 20.35 3.07
N THR A 53 0.65 20.56 3.83
CA THR A 53 0.35 21.80 4.59
C THR A 53 -0.77 21.49 5.60
N GLN A 54 -1.14 22.45 6.46
CA GLN A 54 -2.31 22.35 7.33
C GLN A 54 -3.60 22.20 6.48
N GLY A 55 -4.38 21.14 6.73
CA GLY A 55 -5.43 20.65 5.84
C GLY A 55 -4.95 19.61 4.82
N GLY A 56 -3.71 19.14 4.91
CA GLY A 56 -3.13 18.02 4.18
C GLY A 56 -2.78 18.27 2.73
N ALA A 57 -3.77 18.52 1.89
CA ALA A 57 -3.57 18.81 0.47
C ALA A 57 -3.39 20.32 0.23
N PRO A 58 -2.82 20.75 -0.91
CA PRO A 58 -2.82 22.17 -1.33
C PRO A 58 -4.20 22.83 -1.37
N ALA A 59 -5.26 22.04 -1.54
CA ALA A 59 -6.67 22.45 -1.46
C ALA A 59 -7.29 22.34 -0.06
N ARG A 60 -6.51 22.00 0.98
CA ARG A 60 -6.88 21.92 2.42
C ARG A 60 -8.04 20.99 2.79
N THR A 61 -8.26 19.98 1.98
CA THR A 61 -9.38 19.02 2.08
C THR A 61 -9.30 18.03 3.25
N GLY A 62 -8.13 17.77 3.81
CA GLY A 62 -7.91 16.73 4.82
C GLY A 62 -7.79 15.30 4.27
N VAL A 63 -7.65 15.10 2.96
CA VAL A 63 -7.54 13.76 2.34
C VAL A 63 -6.10 13.45 1.93
N SER A 64 -5.65 12.21 2.18
CA SER A 64 -4.38 11.65 1.69
C SER A 64 -4.63 10.34 0.94
N ARG A 65 -3.77 10.01 -0.04
CA ARG A 65 -3.74 8.67 -0.68
C ARG A 65 -2.97 7.62 0.15
N SER A 66 -2.56 7.95 1.38
CA SER A 66 -1.86 7.02 2.27
C SER A 66 -2.69 5.78 2.63
N ILE A 67 -2.01 4.66 2.92
CA ILE A 67 -2.65 3.42 3.40
C ILE A 67 -3.45 3.69 4.70
N PRO A 68 -4.72 3.27 4.79
CA PRO A 68 -5.55 3.47 5.97
C PRO A 68 -5.14 2.57 7.14
N VAL A 69 -5.06 3.17 8.33
CA VAL A 69 -4.94 2.48 9.63
C VAL A 69 -6.31 1.89 9.99
N LEU A 70 -6.49 0.58 9.77
CA LEU A 70 -7.76 -0.14 9.87
C LEU A 70 -8.02 -0.82 11.23
N ALA A 71 -6.98 -1.18 11.98
CA ALA A 71 -7.07 -1.81 13.30
C ALA A 71 -6.70 -0.82 14.42
N ASP A 72 -7.09 -1.09 15.67
CA ASP A 72 -6.76 -0.23 16.82
C ASP A 72 -5.23 -0.04 16.94
N PRO A 73 -4.71 1.21 16.88
CA PRO A 73 -3.36 1.37 16.40
C PRO A 73 -2.31 1.38 17.52
N VAL A 74 -1.28 0.55 17.39
CA VAL A 74 -0.13 0.58 18.32
C VAL A 74 0.70 1.85 18.11
N GLU A 75 1.35 2.31 19.17
CA GLU A 75 2.34 3.38 19.05
C GLU A 75 3.57 2.83 18.31
N ALA A 76 3.95 3.50 17.22
CA ALA A 76 5.21 3.25 16.52
C ALA A 76 6.36 3.99 17.21
N TRP A 77 6.11 5.25 17.61
CA TRP A 77 7.03 6.09 18.37
C TRP A 77 6.30 7.33 18.93
N GLN A 78 6.93 8.01 19.89
CA GLN A 78 6.48 9.29 20.43
C GLN A 78 7.65 10.26 20.65
N HIS A 79 7.40 11.57 20.54
CA HIS A 79 8.34 12.62 20.90
C HIS A 79 7.68 13.68 21.78
N GLY A 80 8.37 14.09 22.84
CA GLY A 80 7.92 15.06 23.83
C GLY A 80 8.64 14.87 25.17
N PRO A 81 8.40 15.71 26.18
CA PRO A 81 7.41 16.79 26.20
C PRO A 81 7.83 18.02 25.36
N ALA A 82 6.92 18.54 24.54
CA ALA A 82 7.04 19.81 23.82
C ALA A 82 5.64 20.38 23.49
N ASN A 83 5.47 21.70 23.58
CA ASN A 83 4.17 22.35 23.30
C ASN A 83 3.90 22.42 21.78
N PHE A 84 3.58 21.31 21.14
CA PHE A 84 3.29 21.27 19.69
C PHE A 84 2.14 22.22 19.32
N GLU A 85 2.27 22.90 18.17
CA GLU A 85 1.27 23.81 17.61
C GLU A 85 1.09 23.52 16.11
N GLY A 86 -0.16 23.29 15.67
CA GLY A 86 -0.51 22.98 14.28
C GLY A 86 -0.39 21.50 13.90
N GLU A 87 -1.09 21.12 12.83
CA GLU A 87 -0.97 19.81 12.19
C GLU A 87 0.49 19.54 11.73
N PRO A 88 1.09 18.38 12.03
CA PRO A 88 2.40 18.03 11.48
C PRO A 88 2.31 17.85 9.95
N VAL A 89 3.32 18.32 9.22
CA VAL A 89 3.39 18.16 7.75
C VAL A 89 4.38 17.06 7.38
N VAL A 90 4.09 16.31 6.32
CA VAL A 90 4.82 15.10 5.96
C VAL A 90 5.13 15.07 4.46
N TRP A 91 6.34 14.63 4.11
CA TRP A 91 6.72 14.29 2.74
C TRP A 91 7.49 12.96 2.69
N GLY A 92 6.80 11.89 2.31
CA GLY A 92 7.35 10.54 2.22
C GLY A 92 7.81 10.01 3.59
N LYS A 93 9.13 9.95 3.82
CA LYS A 93 9.71 9.52 5.10
C LYS A 93 9.99 10.66 6.08
N LEU A 94 9.77 11.92 5.71
CA LEU A 94 10.06 13.09 6.56
C LEU A 94 8.79 13.65 7.20
N VAL A 95 8.77 13.73 8.53
CA VAL A 95 7.76 14.46 9.32
C VAL A 95 8.36 15.77 9.82
N LEU A 96 7.62 16.86 9.73
CA LEU A 96 7.93 18.15 10.35
C LEU A 96 6.83 18.52 11.34
N ALA A 97 7.22 19.01 12.52
CA ALA A 97 6.28 19.50 13.52
C ALA A 97 6.82 20.75 14.22
N ALA A 98 5.96 21.74 14.46
CA ALA A 98 6.30 22.95 15.20
C ALA A 98 5.92 22.82 16.67
N ALA A 99 6.74 23.37 17.56
CA ALA A 99 6.40 23.49 18.98
C ALA A 99 6.84 24.84 19.55
N ARG A 100 6.10 25.31 20.55
CA ARG A 100 6.26 26.62 21.19
C ARG A 100 7.15 26.54 22.43
N ASP A 101 8.38 27.02 22.32
CA ASP A 101 9.31 27.18 23.46
C ASP A 101 8.86 28.34 24.38
N SER A 102 8.37 29.44 23.79
CA SER A 102 7.82 30.61 24.48
C SER A 102 6.90 31.43 23.55
N SER A 103 6.37 32.57 24.00
CA SER A 103 5.57 33.47 23.16
C SER A 103 6.30 34.00 21.91
N THR A 104 7.63 34.07 21.94
CA THR A 104 8.48 34.62 20.86
C THR A 104 9.49 33.62 20.29
N ARG A 105 9.52 32.38 20.80
CA ARG A 105 10.45 31.33 20.36
C ARG A 105 9.71 30.04 20.06
N ARG A 106 9.97 29.47 18.89
CA ARG A 106 9.38 28.22 18.40
C ARG A 106 10.47 27.34 17.80
N THR A 107 10.35 26.03 17.98
CA THR A 107 11.25 25.04 17.41
C THR A 107 10.51 24.22 16.35
N LEU A 108 11.08 24.16 15.15
CA LEU A 108 10.70 23.21 14.11
C LEU A 108 11.52 21.93 14.32
N TYR A 109 10.85 20.80 14.53
CA TYR A 109 11.45 19.47 14.60
C TYR A 109 11.29 18.74 13.28
N ALA A 110 12.23 17.86 12.96
CA ALA A 110 12.18 16.97 11.81
C ALA A 110 12.48 15.53 12.22
N PHE A 111 11.58 14.61 11.89
CA PHE A 111 11.65 13.20 12.24
C PHE A 111 11.57 12.29 11.01
N GLU A 112 12.12 11.10 11.15
CA GLU A 112 11.92 9.98 10.23
C GLU A 112 10.63 9.22 10.57
N LEU A 113 9.68 9.17 9.63
CA LEU A 113 8.30 8.72 9.83
C LEU A 113 8.18 7.31 10.43
N GLY A 114 9.05 6.37 10.03
CA GLY A 114 8.97 4.97 10.49
C GLY A 114 9.60 4.72 11.86
N THR A 115 10.55 5.55 12.30
CA THR A 115 11.42 5.30 13.46
C THR A 115 11.28 6.34 14.57
N GLY A 116 10.72 7.51 14.28
CA GLY A 116 10.70 8.66 15.19
C GLY A 116 12.07 9.32 15.37
N ARG A 117 13.09 8.86 14.64
CA ARG A 117 14.47 9.35 14.75
C ARG A 117 14.53 10.83 14.41
N LEU A 118 14.97 11.65 15.36
CA LEU A 118 15.17 13.08 15.18
C LEU A 118 16.30 13.31 14.15
N LEU A 119 15.94 13.86 12.99
CA LEU A 119 16.86 14.18 11.90
C LEU A 119 17.55 15.52 12.13
N PHE A 120 16.78 16.52 12.57
CA PHE A 120 17.26 17.82 13.06
C PHE A 120 16.18 18.54 13.85
N HIS A 121 16.55 19.64 14.51
CA HIS A 121 15.61 20.64 14.99
C HIS A 121 16.19 22.05 14.76
N ARG A 122 15.33 23.05 14.60
CA ARG A 122 15.73 24.46 14.37
C ARG A 122 14.85 25.41 15.15
N ARG A 123 15.48 26.25 15.98
CA ARG A 123 14.83 27.35 16.70
C ARG A 123 14.65 28.58 15.81
N PHE A 124 13.52 29.23 15.97
CA PHE A 124 13.15 30.48 15.32
C PHE A 124 12.74 31.52 16.35
N THR A 125 13.05 32.79 16.08
CA THR A 125 12.34 33.91 16.70
C THR A 125 11.11 34.18 15.84
N ALA A 126 9.94 33.98 16.41
CA ALA A 126 8.67 33.99 15.68
C ALA A 126 7.54 34.46 16.61
N SER A 127 6.65 35.34 16.13
CA SER A 127 5.55 35.91 16.93
C SER A 127 4.25 35.11 16.79
N VAL A 128 3.96 34.63 15.57
CA VAL A 128 2.80 33.78 15.25
C VAL A 128 3.19 32.29 15.28
N PRO A 129 2.22 31.36 15.37
CA PRO A 129 2.48 29.93 15.19
C PRO A 129 3.19 29.64 13.86
N LEU A 130 4.05 28.63 13.82
CA LEU A 130 4.77 28.28 12.59
C LEU A 130 3.84 27.58 11.59
N GLU A 131 3.17 28.34 10.73
CA GLU A 131 2.40 27.77 9.61
C GLU A 131 3.37 27.17 8.57
N LEU A 132 3.20 25.88 8.29
CA LEU A 132 4.12 25.07 7.45
C LEU A 132 3.53 24.68 6.10
N SER A 133 4.41 24.58 5.10
CA SER A 133 4.18 23.80 3.88
C SER A 133 5.47 23.12 3.43
N ILE A 134 5.36 21.92 2.87
CA ILE A 134 6.49 21.10 2.39
C ILE A 134 6.20 20.54 0.99
N TRP A 135 7.21 20.58 0.12
CA TRP A 135 7.21 19.87 -1.17
C TRP A 135 8.64 19.44 -1.55
N GLU A 136 8.84 18.16 -1.81
CA GLU A 136 10.17 17.54 -2.02
C GLU A 136 11.19 17.95 -0.93
N ASP A 137 12.28 18.65 -1.30
CA ASP A 137 13.31 19.14 -0.38
C ASP A 137 13.12 20.60 0.05
N LEU A 138 11.96 21.20 -0.24
CA LEU A 138 11.61 22.58 0.11
C LEU A 138 10.62 22.63 1.28
N ILE A 139 10.88 23.53 2.23
CA ILE A 139 9.99 23.86 3.34
C ILE A 139 9.72 25.37 3.34
N ALA A 140 8.45 25.76 3.35
CA ALA A 140 8.03 27.12 3.67
C ALA A 140 7.57 27.20 5.14
N VAL A 141 7.99 28.25 5.84
CA VAL A 141 7.68 28.50 7.26
C VAL A 141 7.30 29.96 7.43
N ARG A 142 6.10 30.25 7.97
CA ARG A 142 5.76 31.59 8.44
C ARG A 142 6.36 31.83 9.83
N LEU A 143 6.93 33.02 10.06
CA LEU A 143 7.64 33.37 11.29
C LEU A 143 6.97 34.54 12.03
N SER A 144 6.41 35.51 11.31
CA SER A 144 5.63 36.60 11.89
C SER A 144 4.48 36.95 10.96
N GLU A 145 3.63 37.89 11.39
CA GLU A 145 2.61 38.45 10.50
C GLU A 145 3.23 39.05 9.23
N GLU A 146 4.48 39.54 9.27
CA GLU A 146 5.21 40.22 8.19
C GLU A 146 6.25 39.38 7.46
N ARG A 147 6.59 38.17 7.93
CA ARG A 147 7.75 37.40 7.45
C ARG A 147 7.48 35.91 7.31
N ALA A 148 7.88 35.35 6.18
CA ALA A 148 8.01 33.93 5.94
C ALA A 148 9.37 33.60 5.31
N GLU A 149 9.87 32.37 5.48
CA GLU A 149 11.11 31.90 4.89
C GLU A 149 10.93 30.56 4.16
N LEU A 150 11.71 30.38 3.11
CA LEU A 150 11.87 29.13 2.38
C LEU A 150 13.23 28.53 2.74
N PHE A 151 13.24 27.25 3.10
CA PHE A 151 14.44 26.45 3.33
C PHE A 151 14.53 25.32 2.30
N ARG A 152 15.78 24.91 2.03
CA ARG A 152 16.07 23.65 1.36
C ARG A 152 16.73 22.68 2.34
N ILE A 153 16.27 21.43 2.35
CA ILE A 153 16.80 20.35 3.18
C ILE A 153 17.98 19.71 2.45
N ARG A 154 19.12 19.49 3.13
CA ARG A 154 20.18 18.59 2.64
C ARG A 154 20.76 17.81 3.82
N GLY A 155 20.45 16.51 3.87
CA GLY A 155 20.72 15.69 5.05
C GLY A 155 20.05 16.27 6.30
N SER A 156 20.75 16.26 7.42
CA SER A 156 20.29 16.80 8.72
C SER A 156 20.37 18.34 8.84
N ARG A 157 20.26 19.10 7.75
CA ARG A 157 20.45 20.56 7.75
C ARG A 157 19.45 21.33 6.87
N LEU A 158 19.01 22.48 7.39
CA LEU A 158 18.17 23.47 6.71
C LEU A 158 18.99 24.66 6.20
N PHE A 159 19.06 24.81 4.89
CA PHE A 159 19.73 25.91 4.21
C PHE A 159 18.68 26.97 3.83
N PRO A 160 18.81 28.24 4.26
CA PRO A 160 17.94 29.31 3.78
C PRO A 160 18.02 29.45 2.26
N ALA A 161 16.87 29.50 1.59
CA ALA A 161 16.76 29.63 0.14
C ALA A 161 16.12 30.97 -0.26
N ARG A 162 15.14 31.47 0.52
CA ARG A 162 14.45 32.74 0.28
C ARG A 162 13.82 33.30 1.56
N THR A 163 13.67 34.61 1.62
CA THR A 163 12.81 35.29 2.61
C THR A 163 11.74 36.10 1.88
N PHE A 164 10.52 36.06 2.40
CA PHE A 164 9.39 36.90 2.01
C PHE A 164 9.14 37.87 3.17
N GLN A 165 9.14 39.17 2.92
CA GLN A 165 8.90 40.17 3.96
C GLN A 165 8.08 41.33 3.39
N ASN A 166 6.99 41.69 4.09
CA ASN A 166 6.12 42.80 3.72
C ASN A 166 5.47 43.41 4.97
N ALA A 167 5.55 44.72 5.14
CA ALA A 167 4.97 45.44 6.30
C ALA A 167 3.43 45.44 6.32
N LYS A 168 2.76 45.18 5.19
CA LYS A 168 1.32 44.83 5.13
C LYS A 168 1.06 43.34 5.39
N GLY A 169 2.02 42.64 5.97
CA GLY A 169 1.91 41.23 6.30
C GLY A 169 2.14 40.27 5.13
N VAL A 170 2.44 39.02 5.47
CA VAL A 170 2.65 37.86 4.60
C VAL A 170 1.79 36.70 5.11
N SER A 171 1.19 35.89 4.24
CA SER A 171 0.45 34.68 4.64
C SER A 171 1.36 33.50 5.00
N ALA A 172 0.78 32.35 5.38
CA ALA A 172 1.48 31.09 5.16
C ALA A 172 1.76 30.94 3.65
N PRO A 173 2.99 30.60 3.22
CA PRO A 173 3.25 30.25 1.83
C PRO A 173 2.81 28.81 1.57
N LEU A 174 2.11 28.59 0.47
CA LEU A 174 1.74 27.27 -0.02
C LEU A 174 2.75 26.79 -1.07
N LEU A 175 3.35 25.62 -0.84
CA LEU A 175 4.20 24.95 -1.84
C LEU A 175 3.39 23.98 -2.69
N PHE A 176 3.63 24.01 -4.00
CA PHE A 176 3.13 23.00 -4.94
C PHE A 176 4.09 22.87 -6.12
N GLN A 177 4.63 21.67 -6.36
CA GLN A 177 5.60 21.42 -7.44
C GLN A 177 6.79 22.39 -7.34
N ASP A 178 7.14 23.08 -8.43
CA ASP A 178 8.19 24.10 -8.49
C ASP A 178 7.67 25.52 -8.16
N GLU A 179 6.56 25.63 -7.43
CA GLU A 179 5.80 26.88 -7.29
C GLU A 179 5.47 27.20 -5.82
N ILE A 180 5.49 28.49 -5.50
CA ILE A 180 5.21 29.03 -4.16
C ILE A 180 4.12 30.09 -4.29
N TYR A 181 3.01 29.91 -3.60
CA TYR A 181 1.89 30.87 -3.57
C TYR A 181 1.80 31.53 -2.21
N VAL A 182 1.81 32.86 -2.19
CA VAL A 182 1.87 33.63 -0.95
C VAL A 182 1.16 34.98 -1.15
N ARG A 183 0.43 35.42 -0.14
CA ARG A 183 -0.03 36.81 -0.06
C ARG A 183 1.12 37.68 0.45
N GLU A 184 1.45 38.75 -0.26
CA GLU A 184 2.42 39.76 0.17
C GLU A 184 1.76 41.14 0.19
N GLY A 185 1.32 41.58 1.36
CA GLY A 185 0.43 42.73 1.46
C GLY A 185 -0.89 42.47 0.74
N ASP A 186 -1.33 43.42 -0.07
CA ASP A 186 -2.62 43.33 -0.75
C ASP A 186 -2.62 42.38 -1.95
N ASP A 187 -1.43 41.94 -2.40
CA ASP A 187 -1.22 41.17 -3.61
C ASP A 187 -1.15 39.66 -3.34
N LEU A 188 -1.72 38.84 -4.25
CA LEU A 188 -1.47 37.40 -4.32
C LEU A 188 -0.34 37.14 -5.32
N VAL A 189 0.68 36.40 -4.90
CA VAL A 189 1.95 36.31 -5.63
C VAL A 189 2.36 34.85 -5.82
N ALA A 190 2.81 34.52 -7.05
CA ALA A 190 3.43 33.25 -7.35
C ALA A 190 4.94 33.42 -7.59
N TYR A 191 5.75 32.54 -7.01
CA TYR A 191 7.19 32.49 -7.21
C TYR A 191 7.67 31.11 -7.66
N HIS A 192 8.74 31.09 -8.44
CA HIS A 192 9.58 29.89 -8.61
C HIS A 192 10.72 29.94 -7.57
N PRO A 193 11.03 28.86 -6.83
CA PRO A 193 12.06 28.84 -5.78
C PRO A 193 13.43 29.39 -6.19
N GLN A 194 13.80 29.31 -7.47
CA GLN A 194 15.10 29.76 -7.99
C GLN A 194 15.07 31.16 -8.65
N ARG A 195 13.89 31.78 -8.85
CA ARG A 195 13.78 33.12 -9.48
C ARG A 195 13.57 34.18 -8.41
N ARG A 196 14.35 35.27 -8.44
CA ARG A 196 14.19 36.39 -7.49
C ARG A 196 12.83 37.08 -7.68
N GLU A 197 12.46 37.34 -8.92
CA GLU A 197 11.18 37.96 -9.30
C GLU A 197 10.01 36.96 -9.26
N PRO A 198 8.77 37.44 -9.07
CA PRO A 198 7.57 36.60 -9.17
C PRO A 198 7.34 36.09 -10.59
N ARG A 199 6.67 34.93 -10.72
CA ARG A 199 6.08 34.48 -11.99
C ARG A 199 4.95 35.42 -12.40
N TRP A 200 4.11 35.79 -11.43
CA TRP A 200 3.02 36.76 -11.58
C TRP A 200 2.63 37.34 -10.21
N ARG A 201 1.91 38.47 -10.25
CA ARG A 201 1.43 39.22 -9.06
C ARG A 201 0.02 39.74 -9.36
N ALA A 202 -0.97 39.11 -8.77
CA ALA A 202 -2.37 39.51 -8.86
C ALA A 202 -2.69 40.59 -7.81
N LYS A 203 -3.44 41.61 -8.22
CA LYS A 203 -3.88 42.71 -7.36
C LYS A 203 -5.40 42.83 -7.38
N ILE A 204 -5.99 43.17 -6.24
CA ILE A 204 -7.38 43.58 -6.10
C ILE A 204 -7.42 44.78 -5.14
N GLU A 205 -8.36 45.70 -5.36
CA GLU A 205 -8.48 46.98 -4.64
C GLU A 205 -8.59 46.84 -3.11
N GLY A 206 -9.46 45.94 -2.62
CA GLY A 206 -9.55 45.62 -1.19
C GLY A 206 -8.41 44.74 -0.64
N GLY A 207 -7.59 44.17 -1.53
CA GLY A 207 -6.47 43.28 -1.22
C GLY A 207 -6.87 41.89 -0.70
N PHE A 208 -6.02 40.88 -0.93
CA PHE A 208 -6.27 39.53 -0.43
C PHE A 208 -6.19 39.43 1.11
N ARG A 209 -6.79 38.37 1.68
CA ARG A 209 -6.73 38.01 3.11
C ARG A 209 -6.44 36.53 3.30
N GLY A 210 -5.99 36.17 4.50
CA GLY A 210 -5.70 34.79 4.87
C GLY A 210 -4.60 34.13 4.03
N THR A 211 -4.79 32.85 3.73
CA THR A 211 -3.79 31.96 3.15
C THR A 211 -4.33 31.33 1.86
N PRO A 212 -3.55 31.32 0.75
CA PRO A 212 -4.01 30.73 -0.50
C PRO A 212 -4.19 29.20 -0.42
N SER A 213 -5.10 28.71 -1.25
CA SER A 213 -5.31 27.29 -1.51
C SER A 213 -5.29 27.04 -3.02
N LEU A 214 -4.78 25.88 -3.44
CA LEU A 214 -4.57 25.54 -4.85
C LEU A 214 -5.44 24.35 -5.24
N ARG A 215 -6.11 24.43 -6.39
CA ARG A 215 -6.67 23.25 -7.05
C ARG A 215 -6.57 23.34 -8.57
N GLY A 216 -5.70 22.51 -9.12
CA GLY A 216 -5.58 22.24 -10.56
C GLY A 216 -4.79 23.28 -11.32
N ALA A 217 -5.44 23.82 -12.34
CA ALA A 217 -5.00 25.02 -13.04
C ALA A 217 -5.30 26.32 -12.26
N PHE A 218 -5.84 26.26 -11.04
CA PHE A 218 -6.33 27.44 -10.30
C PHE A 218 -5.73 27.60 -8.91
N VAL A 219 -5.44 28.85 -8.54
CA VAL A 219 -5.12 29.30 -7.18
C VAL A 219 -6.27 30.18 -6.68
N TYR A 220 -6.69 29.97 -5.44
CA TYR A 220 -7.84 30.64 -4.83
C TYR A 220 -7.37 31.54 -3.69
N GLY A 221 -7.89 32.76 -3.66
CA GLY A 221 -7.66 33.72 -2.59
C GLY A 221 -8.92 34.53 -2.33
N GLY A 222 -9.27 34.72 -1.05
CA GLY A 222 -10.39 35.58 -0.67
C GLY A 222 -9.94 37.01 -0.37
N TRP A 223 -10.86 37.95 -0.56
CA TRP A 223 -10.65 39.39 -0.36
C TRP A 223 -11.97 40.04 0.07
N TYR A 224 -11.92 41.23 0.67
CA TYR A 224 -13.13 41.97 1.05
C TYR A 224 -13.21 43.30 0.31
N ASP A 225 -14.40 43.67 -0.16
CA ASP A 225 -14.67 45.01 -0.70
C ASP A 225 -14.97 46.03 0.41
N ASP A 226 -15.05 47.31 0.04
CA ASP A 226 -15.35 48.42 0.94
C ASP A 226 -16.77 48.34 1.56
N ALA A 227 -17.65 47.52 0.99
CA ALA A 227 -18.98 47.24 1.54
C ALA A 227 -18.96 46.09 2.58
N GLY A 228 -17.82 45.42 2.78
CA GLY A 228 -17.69 44.29 3.70
C GLY A 228 -18.16 42.95 3.15
N ASN A 229 -18.34 42.83 1.83
CA ASN A 229 -18.62 41.55 1.19
C ASN A 229 -17.32 40.74 1.08
N LEU A 230 -17.36 39.47 1.48
CA LEU A 230 -16.29 38.51 1.19
C LEU A 230 -16.44 38.01 -0.24
N HIS A 231 -15.42 38.23 -1.05
CA HIS A 231 -15.27 37.71 -2.40
C HIS A 231 -14.22 36.59 -2.43
N ILE A 232 -14.39 35.61 -3.30
CA ILE A 232 -13.47 34.50 -3.55
C ILE A 232 -13.07 34.49 -5.02
N ALA A 233 -11.85 34.95 -5.28
CA ALA A 233 -11.28 35.03 -6.61
C ALA A 233 -10.48 33.77 -6.96
N SER A 234 -10.65 33.27 -8.18
CA SER A 234 -9.84 32.19 -8.75
C SER A 234 -8.91 32.72 -9.83
N TYR A 235 -7.64 32.33 -9.74
CA TYR A 235 -6.56 32.79 -10.61
C TYR A 235 -5.97 31.63 -11.39
N ASP A 236 -5.71 31.87 -12.68
CA ASP A 236 -4.91 30.96 -13.48
C ASP A 236 -3.53 30.81 -12.86
N ARG A 237 -3.19 29.56 -12.54
CA ARG A 237 -1.96 29.21 -11.83
C ARG A 237 -0.69 29.56 -12.62
N ARG A 238 -0.74 29.51 -13.95
CA ARG A 238 0.40 29.82 -14.84
C ARG A 238 0.47 31.30 -15.19
N GLU A 239 -0.69 31.90 -15.53
CA GLU A 239 -0.76 33.27 -16.06
C GLU A 239 -0.92 34.35 -14.97
N GLY A 240 -1.42 34.00 -13.79
CA GLY A 240 -1.84 34.99 -12.77
C GLY A 240 -3.07 35.80 -13.17
N ARG A 241 -3.80 35.35 -14.19
CA ARG A 241 -5.01 36.00 -14.71
C ARG A 241 -6.22 35.59 -13.88
N CYS A 242 -7.04 36.55 -13.45
CA CYS A 242 -8.32 36.26 -12.80
C CYS A 242 -9.24 35.50 -13.78
N ARG A 243 -9.81 34.38 -13.33
CA ARG A 243 -10.66 33.47 -14.11
C ARG A 243 -12.12 33.51 -13.63
N SER A 244 -12.35 33.72 -12.33
CA SER A 244 -13.67 34.05 -11.77
C SER A 244 -13.52 34.80 -10.44
N ASP A 245 -14.56 35.52 -10.03
CA ASP A 245 -14.67 36.11 -8.70
C ASP A 245 -16.13 36.05 -8.23
N HIS A 246 -16.36 35.85 -6.93
CA HIS A 246 -17.65 35.43 -6.39
C HIS A 246 -17.88 35.91 -4.96
N VAL A 247 -19.02 36.57 -4.70
CA VAL A 247 -19.45 36.90 -3.32
C VAL A 247 -19.82 35.61 -2.57
N ALA A 248 -19.05 35.29 -1.52
CA ALA A 248 -19.30 34.17 -0.62
C ALA A 248 -20.13 34.57 0.61
N GLY A 249 -20.15 35.84 1.01
CA GLY A 249 -20.96 36.32 2.13
C GLY A 249 -20.79 37.81 2.43
N HIS A 250 -21.54 38.34 3.40
CA HIS A 250 -21.45 39.73 3.86
C HIS A 250 -21.15 39.81 5.36
N HIS A 251 -20.44 40.86 5.78
CA HIS A 251 -20.04 41.06 7.17
C HIS A 251 -20.18 42.52 7.63
N ASP A 252 -21.15 42.78 8.52
CA ASP A 252 -21.63 44.09 8.97
C ASP A 252 -20.58 45.08 9.56
N ARG A 253 -19.33 44.67 9.82
CA ARG A 253 -18.31 45.61 10.31
C ARG A 253 -17.61 46.30 9.14
N ARG A 254 -17.76 47.63 9.08
CA ARG A 254 -17.04 48.56 8.17
C ARG A 254 -15.51 48.40 8.12
N THR A 255 -14.91 47.74 9.11
CA THR A 255 -13.48 47.43 9.13
C THR A 255 -13.26 45.99 9.60
N ILE A 256 -12.65 45.17 8.75
CA ILE A 256 -12.27 43.80 9.06
C ILE A 256 -10.76 43.80 9.35
N PRO A 257 -10.31 43.35 10.55
CA PRO A 257 -8.89 43.28 10.90
C PRO A 257 -8.08 42.55 9.83
N TYR A 258 -7.06 43.23 9.30
CA TYR A 258 -6.33 42.80 8.11
C TYR A 258 -5.59 41.46 8.31
N ALA A 259 -5.16 41.16 9.54
CA ALA A 259 -4.51 39.91 9.93
C ALA A 259 -5.46 38.71 10.08
N ALA A 260 -6.76 38.87 9.80
CA ALA A 260 -7.74 37.79 9.97
C ALA A 260 -7.40 36.55 9.11
N PRO A 261 -7.33 35.34 9.71
CA PRO A 261 -7.03 34.11 8.97
C PRO A 261 -8.27 33.67 8.18
N LEU A 262 -8.23 33.86 6.87
CA LEU A 262 -9.18 33.27 5.93
C LEU A 262 -8.60 31.95 5.38
N THR A 263 -9.29 30.85 5.61
CA THR A 263 -8.91 29.51 5.12
C THR A 263 -9.90 29.04 4.05
N LEU A 264 -9.40 28.51 2.94
CA LEU A 264 -10.23 27.95 1.87
C LEU A 264 -9.97 26.45 1.72
N SER A 265 -11.03 25.64 1.71
CA SER A 265 -10.98 24.21 1.34
C SER A 265 -11.73 24.01 0.01
N ILE A 266 -11.07 23.45 -1.00
CA ILE A 266 -11.60 23.37 -2.38
C ILE A 266 -11.93 21.93 -2.75
N HIS A 267 -13.21 21.63 -3.00
CA HIS A 267 -13.67 20.28 -3.36
C HIS A 267 -14.60 20.30 -4.58
N GLU A 268 -14.24 19.61 -5.66
CA GLU A 268 -15.04 19.52 -6.91
C GLU A 268 -15.61 20.86 -7.39
N ASN A 269 -16.93 21.04 -7.26
CA ASN A 269 -17.69 22.24 -7.62
C ASN A 269 -18.07 23.11 -6.41
N ASN A 270 -17.40 22.91 -5.28
CA ASN A 270 -17.67 23.53 -3.99
C ASN A 270 -16.40 24.18 -3.41
N ILE A 271 -16.52 25.44 -2.99
CA ILE A 271 -15.52 26.12 -2.17
C ILE A 271 -16.09 26.25 -0.76
N PHE A 272 -15.37 25.73 0.23
CA PHE A 272 -15.67 25.91 1.63
C PHE A 272 -14.76 26.99 2.21
N VAL A 273 -15.39 27.95 2.89
CA VAL A 273 -14.75 29.19 3.35
C VAL A 273 -14.82 29.25 4.87
N GLU A 274 -13.68 29.40 5.53
CA GLU A 274 -13.60 29.70 6.96
C GLU A 274 -13.80 31.20 7.20
N TYR A 275 -14.68 31.53 8.14
CA TYR A 275 -15.08 32.88 8.49
C TYR A 275 -14.46 33.28 9.85
N PRO A 276 -13.28 33.93 9.88
CA PRO A 276 -12.63 34.34 11.13
C PRO A 276 -13.45 35.36 11.92
N TYR A 277 -14.29 36.12 11.22
CA TYR A 277 -15.46 36.78 11.80
C TYR A 277 -16.69 36.29 11.05
N PRO A 278 -17.77 35.91 11.75
CA PRO A 278 -18.91 35.29 11.12
C PRO A 278 -19.58 36.21 10.11
N ALA A 279 -19.52 35.85 8.83
CA ALA A 279 -20.45 36.40 7.85
C ALA A 279 -21.88 36.03 8.28
N ARG A 280 -22.81 36.97 8.07
CA ARG A 280 -24.20 36.72 8.40
C ARG A 280 -24.86 35.92 7.29
N SER A 281 -25.47 34.80 7.65
CA SER A 281 -26.46 34.17 6.77
C SER A 281 -27.69 35.07 6.63
N THR A 282 -28.54 34.78 5.64
CA THR A 282 -29.87 35.41 5.47
C THR A 282 -30.74 35.32 6.72
N ASN A 283 -30.46 34.36 7.61
CA ASN A 283 -31.14 34.16 8.90
C ASN A 283 -30.43 34.86 10.09
N ASN A 284 -29.55 35.83 9.83
CA ASN A 284 -28.81 36.61 10.83
C ASN A 284 -27.88 35.75 11.73
N GLN A 285 -27.66 34.47 11.41
CA GLN A 285 -26.79 33.57 12.16
C GLN A 285 -25.34 33.71 11.71
N GLY A 286 -24.43 33.72 12.69
CA GLY A 286 -23.00 33.77 12.43
C GLY A 286 -22.41 32.39 12.20
N LEU A 287 -21.69 32.22 11.09
CA LEU A 287 -21.11 30.95 10.66
C LEU A 287 -19.60 30.91 10.88
N ALA A 288 -19.04 29.75 11.22
CA ALA A 288 -17.59 29.53 11.23
C ALA A 288 -17.08 29.03 9.87
N TRP A 289 -17.88 28.23 9.17
CA TRP A 289 -17.60 27.74 7.82
C TRP A 289 -18.88 27.81 6.97
N GLY A 290 -18.75 28.07 5.67
CA GLY A 290 -19.86 28.12 4.70
C GLY A 290 -19.46 27.62 3.30
N ARG A 291 -20.45 27.40 2.43
CA ARG A 291 -20.32 26.77 1.10
C ARG A 291 -20.65 27.76 -0.03
N LEU A 292 -19.82 27.78 -1.07
CA LEU A 292 -20.05 28.44 -2.36
C LEU A 292 -20.02 27.39 -3.48
N ALA A 293 -21.04 27.36 -4.33
CA ALA A 293 -21.08 26.50 -5.52
C ALA A 293 -20.38 27.19 -6.72
N ARG A 294 -19.65 26.40 -7.53
CA ARG A 294 -18.80 26.88 -8.64
C ARG A 294 -19.56 27.07 -9.96
N GLN A 295 -20.74 26.47 -10.12
CA GLN A 295 -21.58 26.59 -11.31
C GLN A 295 -22.99 27.04 -10.93
N GLY A 296 -23.48 28.08 -11.61
CA GLY A 296 -24.83 28.63 -11.42
C GLY A 296 -24.84 30.02 -10.77
N SER A 297 -25.68 30.91 -11.28
CA SER A 297 -25.94 32.27 -10.76
C SER A 297 -26.96 32.30 -9.61
N GLY A 298 -27.18 31.16 -8.93
CA GLY A 298 -28.26 30.99 -7.96
C GLY A 298 -27.76 30.59 -6.56
N SER A 299 -28.07 31.45 -5.57
CA SER A 299 -28.07 31.15 -4.13
C SER A 299 -26.79 30.54 -3.53
N THR A 300 -25.94 31.37 -2.91
CA THR A 300 -24.89 30.89 -1.99
C THR A 300 -25.52 30.21 -0.76
N ALA A 301 -25.60 28.89 -0.79
CA ALA A 301 -26.19 28.06 0.26
C ALA A 301 -25.31 28.03 1.52
N LEU A 302 -25.47 29.04 2.37
CA LEU A 302 -24.73 29.23 3.62
C LEU A 302 -25.17 28.24 4.72
N HIS A 303 -24.73 26.99 4.60
CA HIS A 303 -24.91 25.95 5.63
C HIS A 303 -24.02 26.18 6.87
N PRO A 304 -24.53 26.01 8.10
CA PRO A 304 -23.79 26.28 9.32
C PRO A 304 -22.87 25.12 9.73
N PHE A 305 -21.59 25.20 9.34
CA PHE A 305 -20.57 24.20 9.68
C PHE A 305 -19.64 24.67 10.82
N ALA A 306 -19.27 23.74 11.70
CA ALA A 306 -18.35 23.96 12.83
C ALA A 306 -16.90 23.54 12.55
N THR A 307 -16.63 22.88 11.42
CA THR A 307 -15.33 22.33 11.05
C THR A 307 -15.13 22.46 9.54
N ALA A 308 -13.88 22.53 9.09
CA ALA A 308 -13.51 22.32 7.69
C ALA A 308 -14.15 21.01 7.15
N PRO A 309 -14.91 21.04 6.04
CA PRO A 309 -15.43 19.83 5.42
C PRO A 309 -14.32 18.98 4.81
N THR A 310 -14.42 17.66 4.92
CA THR A 310 -13.48 16.69 4.34
C THR A 310 -14.20 15.83 3.30
N PRO A 311 -13.78 15.84 2.02
CA PRO A 311 -14.50 15.15 0.97
C PRO A 311 -14.29 13.63 0.95
N TRP A 312 -15.30 12.93 0.45
CA TRP A 312 -15.35 11.49 0.19
C TRP A 312 -16.10 11.26 -1.14
N GLU A 313 -16.08 10.03 -1.67
CA GLU A 313 -16.56 9.72 -3.03
C GLU A 313 -18.02 10.13 -3.32
N GLN A 314 -18.81 10.31 -2.27
CA GLN A 314 -20.23 10.69 -2.38
C GLN A 314 -20.53 12.10 -1.85
N GLY A 315 -19.51 12.95 -1.61
CA GLY A 315 -19.68 14.35 -1.17
C GLY A 315 -18.69 14.77 -0.09
N TRP A 316 -19.15 15.15 1.11
CA TRP A 316 -18.27 15.56 2.22
C TRP A 316 -18.77 15.18 3.63
N LEU A 317 -17.81 15.04 4.53
CA LEU A 317 -17.96 14.82 5.96
C LEU A 317 -17.80 16.15 6.69
N VAL A 318 -18.76 16.54 7.52
CA VAL A 318 -18.71 17.82 8.25
C VAL A 318 -19.52 17.80 9.55
N LYS A 319 -19.11 18.60 10.54
CA LYS A 319 -19.88 18.85 11.75
C LYS A 319 -20.83 20.02 11.54
N GLU A 320 -22.12 19.73 11.48
CA GLU A 320 -23.22 20.71 11.34
C GLU A 320 -23.62 21.29 12.71
N VAL A 321 -23.97 22.57 12.74
CA VAL A 321 -24.46 23.28 13.93
C VAL A 321 -25.98 23.46 13.83
N LEU A 322 -26.74 22.75 14.67
CA LEU A 322 -28.19 22.95 14.82
C LEU A 322 -28.54 23.91 15.97
N GLY A 323 -27.56 24.43 16.69
CA GLY A 323 -27.72 25.39 17.78
C GLY A 323 -26.66 25.24 18.88
N LYS A 324 -26.69 26.12 19.89
CA LYS A 324 -25.65 26.30 20.93
C LYS A 324 -25.17 25.03 21.68
N ARG A 325 -25.90 23.91 21.61
CA ARG A 325 -25.54 22.63 22.24
C ARG A 325 -25.77 21.40 21.35
N ASN A 326 -26.27 21.57 20.13
CA ASN A 326 -26.69 20.45 19.27
C ASN A 326 -25.88 20.47 17.96
N ASN A 327 -24.69 19.88 18.01
CA ASN A 327 -23.81 19.73 16.85
C ASN A 327 -23.72 18.25 16.48
N ARG A 328 -23.99 17.93 15.21
CA ARG A 328 -23.99 16.55 14.69
C ARG A 328 -23.04 16.41 13.53
N TRP A 329 -22.46 15.22 13.35
CA TRP A 329 -21.69 14.91 12.15
C TRP A 329 -22.61 14.40 11.06
N ILE A 330 -22.44 14.88 9.84
CA ILE A 330 -23.15 14.43 8.65
C ILE A 330 -22.15 13.98 7.58
N ALA A 331 -22.51 12.92 6.86
CA ALA A 331 -22.02 12.68 5.50
C ALA A 331 -23.06 13.27 4.54
N ALA A 332 -22.68 14.37 3.89
CA ALA A 332 -23.49 15.08 2.93
C ALA A 332 -23.12 14.67 1.51
N ARG A 333 -24.12 14.71 0.62
CA ARG A 333 -24.06 14.40 -0.81
C ARG A 333 -24.87 15.44 -1.59
N ASP A 334 -24.29 15.97 -2.66
CA ASP A 334 -25.07 16.58 -3.74
C ASP A 334 -25.63 15.46 -4.64
N ASP A 335 -26.93 15.48 -4.91
CA ASP A 335 -27.55 14.74 -6.01
C ASP A 335 -28.57 15.61 -6.76
N GLU A 336 -29.27 15.04 -7.75
CA GLU A 336 -30.17 15.78 -8.65
C GLU A 336 -31.39 16.40 -7.92
N GLU A 337 -31.73 15.92 -6.72
CA GLU A 337 -32.77 16.52 -5.87
C GLU A 337 -32.21 17.55 -4.86
N GLY A 338 -30.88 17.70 -4.79
CA GLY A 338 -30.18 18.70 -3.97
C GLY A 338 -29.26 18.08 -2.92
N LEU A 339 -29.19 18.71 -1.74
CA LEU A 339 -28.29 18.29 -0.66
C LEU A 339 -28.95 17.22 0.23
N ARG A 340 -28.60 15.95 0.02
CA ARG A 340 -28.96 14.86 0.95
C ARG A 340 -27.89 14.67 2.02
N ALA A 341 -28.30 14.63 3.29
CA ALA A 341 -27.39 14.47 4.43
C ALA A 341 -27.73 13.25 5.28
N ARG A 342 -26.87 12.23 5.26
CA ARG A 342 -26.92 11.11 6.21
C ARG A 342 -26.24 11.55 7.50
N VAL A 343 -27.00 11.60 8.60
CA VAL A 343 -26.40 11.87 9.91
C VAL A 343 -25.59 10.66 10.37
N LEU A 344 -24.36 10.90 10.82
CA LEU A 344 -23.44 9.87 11.34
C LEU A 344 -23.74 9.51 12.80
N SER A 345 -24.99 9.70 13.25
CA SER A 345 -25.41 9.52 14.64
C SER A 345 -26.54 8.50 14.75
N ASP A 346 -26.19 7.23 14.52
CA ASP A 346 -26.85 6.20 15.30
C ASP A 346 -26.47 6.35 16.80
N SER A 347 -27.21 5.67 17.67
CA SER A 347 -26.95 5.52 19.09
C SER A 347 -25.48 5.24 19.49
N GLN A 348 -24.75 4.40 18.75
CA GLN A 348 -23.38 3.98 19.09
C GLN A 348 -22.35 5.09 18.79
N HIS A 349 -22.63 5.93 17.79
CA HIS A 349 -21.75 7.01 17.34
C HIS A 349 -21.90 8.31 18.15
N GLN A 350 -23.14 8.64 18.54
CA GLN A 350 -23.51 9.98 19.04
C GLN A 350 -22.70 10.47 20.27
N PRO A 351 -22.47 9.67 21.34
CA PRO A 351 -21.87 10.16 22.58
C PRO A 351 -20.39 10.56 22.52
N TRP A 352 -19.69 10.24 21.41
CA TRP A 352 -18.26 10.50 21.25
C TRP A 352 -17.96 11.36 20.01
N LEU A 353 -18.64 11.16 18.87
CA LEU A 353 -18.50 12.05 17.71
C LEU A 353 -18.90 13.50 18.06
N SER A 354 -19.93 13.68 18.89
CA SER A 354 -20.33 14.99 19.42
C SER A 354 -19.20 15.74 20.14
N LYS A 355 -18.27 15.01 20.79
CA LYS A 355 -17.11 15.57 21.51
C LYS A 355 -15.93 15.92 20.60
N SER A 356 -15.79 15.29 19.43
CA SER A 356 -14.74 15.66 18.48
C SER A 356 -15.02 17.06 17.91
N ALA A 357 -14.20 18.04 18.28
CA ALA A 357 -14.27 19.42 17.80
C ALA A 357 -13.38 19.68 16.57
N LEU A 358 -12.51 18.73 16.23
CA LEU A 358 -11.57 18.82 15.12
C LEU A 358 -12.25 18.43 13.80
N PRO A 359 -11.85 19.01 12.65
CA PRO A 359 -12.14 18.44 11.35
C PRO A 359 -11.66 16.98 11.26
N PRO A 360 -12.25 16.14 10.38
CA PRO A 360 -11.72 14.82 10.12
C PRO A 360 -10.53 14.87 9.16
N SER A 361 -9.85 13.74 9.01
CA SER A 361 -9.02 13.42 7.85
C SER A 361 -9.50 12.14 7.19
N ARG A 362 -9.11 11.86 5.93
CA ARG A 362 -9.51 10.66 5.18
C ARG A 362 -8.33 10.00 4.45
N THR A 363 -8.35 8.67 4.42
CA THR A 363 -7.55 7.81 3.53
C THR A 363 -8.44 6.72 2.96
N GLY A 364 -8.63 6.70 1.64
CA GLY A 364 -9.59 5.80 0.99
C GLY A 364 -10.97 5.89 1.67
N ASP A 365 -11.55 4.75 2.00
CA ASP A 365 -12.84 4.64 2.66
C ASP A 365 -12.79 4.75 4.21
N VAL A 366 -11.70 5.26 4.79
CA VAL A 366 -11.57 5.46 6.25
C VAL A 366 -11.44 6.94 6.59
N ALA A 367 -12.30 7.42 7.48
CA ALA A 367 -12.26 8.75 8.06
C ALA A 367 -11.86 8.73 9.54
N TYR A 368 -10.97 9.64 9.92
CA TYR A 368 -10.45 9.77 11.28
C TYR A 368 -11.10 10.96 12.00
N PHE A 369 -11.96 10.67 12.96
CA PHE A 369 -12.68 11.67 13.76
C PHE A 369 -11.94 11.92 15.08
N GLY A 370 -10.74 12.49 14.97
CA GLY A 370 -9.78 12.50 16.07
C GLY A 370 -9.20 11.10 16.31
N PRO A 371 -9.13 10.60 17.55
CA PRO A 371 -8.53 9.31 17.87
C PRO A 371 -9.54 8.15 17.66
N SER A 372 -10.19 8.10 16.50
CA SER A 372 -11.17 7.08 16.14
C SER A 372 -11.33 7.00 14.63
N ALA A 373 -11.44 5.77 14.10
CA ALA A 373 -11.65 5.52 12.68
C ALA A 373 -13.07 5.00 12.41
N VAL A 374 -13.71 5.55 11.38
CA VAL A 374 -15.00 5.09 10.85
C VAL A 374 -14.83 4.76 9.38
N SER A 375 -15.34 3.62 8.96
CA SER A 375 -15.39 3.23 7.55
C SER A 375 -16.61 3.87 6.87
N LEU A 376 -16.41 4.46 5.70
CA LEU A 376 -17.43 5.23 5.00
C LEU A 376 -18.34 4.35 4.12
N THR A 377 -17.87 3.16 3.76
CA THR A 377 -18.62 2.15 3.00
C THR A 377 -19.84 1.64 3.76
N ASP A 378 -19.69 1.40 5.07
CA ASP A 378 -20.68 0.77 5.94
C ASP A 378 -21.09 1.62 7.17
N PHE A 379 -20.33 2.68 7.48
CA PHE A 379 -20.44 3.47 8.72
C PHE A 379 -20.20 2.66 10.00
N SER A 380 -19.33 1.64 9.92
CA SER A 380 -18.82 0.93 11.10
C SER A 380 -17.67 1.67 11.75
N ILE A 381 -17.61 1.63 13.09
CA ILE A 381 -16.45 2.05 13.87
C ILE A 381 -15.37 0.97 13.71
N ARG A 382 -14.24 1.30 13.09
CA ARG A 382 -13.11 0.38 12.92
C ARG A 382 -12.29 0.28 14.20
N TRP A 383 -12.05 1.41 14.88
CA TRP A 383 -11.44 1.48 16.21
C TRP A 383 -11.66 2.85 16.85
N ARG A 384 -11.49 2.95 18.18
CA ARG A 384 -11.69 4.18 18.95
C ARG A 384 -10.88 4.19 20.25
N ARG A 385 -10.25 5.32 20.57
CA ARG A 385 -9.51 5.56 21.82
C ARG A 385 -10.03 6.77 22.58
N SER A 386 -9.84 6.77 23.90
CA SER A 386 -10.33 7.79 24.84
C SER A 386 -9.27 8.83 25.18
N VAL A 387 -8.60 9.40 24.16
CA VAL A 387 -7.64 10.51 24.32
C VAL A 387 -8.23 11.82 23.78
N GLN A 388 -7.64 12.95 24.14
CA GLN A 388 -7.96 14.25 23.54
C GLN A 388 -6.77 14.72 22.69
N LEU A 389 -7.02 14.89 21.40
CA LEU A 389 -6.05 15.46 20.47
C LEU A 389 -6.18 16.98 20.45
N LEU A 390 -5.06 17.68 20.24
CA LEU A 390 -5.06 19.13 20.02
C LEU A 390 -5.31 19.50 18.55
N GLU A 391 -4.88 18.63 17.65
CA GLU A 391 -4.80 18.87 16.20
C GLU A 391 -5.44 17.71 15.42
N ARG A 392 -5.79 17.95 14.16
CA ARG A 392 -6.33 16.91 13.26
C ARG A 392 -5.36 15.72 13.20
N PRO A 393 -5.83 14.46 13.27
CA PRO A 393 -4.98 13.30 13.02
C PRO A 393 -4.50 13.31 11.56
N VAL A 394 -3.20 13.13 11.35
CA VAL A 394 -2.52 13.24 10.05
C VAL A 394 -2.12 11.85 9.54
N PRO A 395 -2.87 11.27 8.58
CA PRO A 395 -2.50 10.00 7.97
C PRO A 395 -1.39 10.17 6.94
N ALA A 396 -0.28 9.45 7.13
CA ALA A 396 0.86 9.42 6.22
C ALA A 396 1.51 8.04 6.21
N GLY A 397 1.55 7.37 5.04
CA GLY A 397 2.39 6.19 4.81
C GLY A 397 2.16 5.04 5.80
N GLY A 398 0.90 4.62 5.98
CA GLY A 398 0.50 3.57 6.94
C GLY A 398 0.54 3.99 8.42
N HIS A 399 0.95 5.22 8.71
CA HIS A 399 0.94 5.81 10.05
C HIS A 399 -0.17 6.86 10.18
N LEU A 400 -0.64 7.07 11.41
CA LEU A 400 -1.50 8.16 11.81
C LEU A 400 -0.77 8.98 12.88
N LEU A 401 -0.28 10.16 12.50
CA LEU A 401 0.36 11.10 13.40
C LEU A 401 -0.69 11.90 14.16
N TRP A 402 -0.51 12.11 15.46
CA TRP A 402 -1.35 13.06 16.21
C TRP A 402 -0.61 13.78 17.33
N VAL A 403 -1.13 14.93 17.73
CA VAL A 403 -0.67 15.70 18.89
C VAL A 403 -1.62 15.44 20.06
N GLU A 404 -1.12 14.78 21.10
CA GLU A 404 -1.80 14.59 22.38
C GLU A 404 -1.07 15.37 23.47
N LYS A 405 -1.70 16.43 24.01
CA LYS A 405 -1.09 17.33 25.02
C LYS A 405 0.25 17.90 24.53
N ASP A 406 1.36 17.47 25.14
CA ASP A 406 2.74 17.87 24.87
C ASP A 406 3.52 16.80 24.10
N ARG A 407 2.84 15.86 23.41
CA ARG A 407 3.48 14.77 22.66
C ARG A 407 2.96 14.67 21.23
N LEU A 408 3.89 14.57 20.29
CA LEU A 408 3.65 14.04 18.96
C LEU A 408 3.79 12.52 19.04
N ARG A 409 2.76 11.77 18.65
CA ARG A 409 2.82 10.31 18.51
C ARG A 409 2.65 9.93 17.04
N ALA A 410 3.36 8.90 16.60
CA ALA A 410 2.99 8.14 15.42
C ALA A 410 2.33 6.83 15.84
N MET A 411 1.12 6.64 15.36
CA MET A 411 0.36 5.40 15.53
C MET A 411 0.41 4.61 14.21
N ARG A 412 0.35 3.28 14.26
CA ARG A 412 0.26 2.40 13.08
C ARG A 412 -0.74 1.27 13.36
N SER A 413 -1.22 0.56 12.34
CA SER A 413 -2.07 -0.63 12.54
C SER A 413 -1.46 -1.60 13.55
N GLY A 414 -2.29 -2.34 14.30
CA GLY A 414 -1.87 -3.10 15.48
C GLY A 414 -0.67 -4.05 15.27
N THR A 415 -0.59 -4.69 14.10
CA THR A 415 0.58 -5.44 13.66
C THR A 415 1.75 -4.50 13.38
N PRO A 416 2.94 -4.70 13.98
CA PRO A 416 4.17 -4.17 13.41
C PRO A 416 4.24 -4.54 11.93
N PRO A 417 4.67 -3.64 11.02
CA PRO A 417 4.99 -4.08 9.67
C PRO A 417 6.08 -5.16 9.79
N PRO A 418 6.00 -6.28 9.06
CA PRO A 418 7.03 -7.33 9.12
C PRO A 418 8.43 -6.76 8.79
N ASP A 419 8.44 -5.74 7.94
CA ASP A 419 9.50 -4.80 7.61
C ASP A 419 10.30 -4.28 8.84
N GLY A 420 9.73 -4.29 10.05
CA GLY A 420 10.37 -3.81 11.29
C GLY A 420 11.42 -4.75 11.87
N ALA A 421 11.24 -6.07 11.72
CA ALA A 421 12.30 -7.04 11.98
C ALA A 421 13.33 -7.00 10.83
N GLU A 422 12.86 -6.84 9.59
CA GLU A 422 13.71 -6.75 8.40
C GLU A 422 14.65 -5.54 8.43
N GLN A 423 14.15 -4.35 8.77
CA GLN A 423 14.98 -3.16 8.89
C GLN A 423 16.05 -3.33 9.98
N GLN A 424 15.67 -3.86 11.15
CA GLN A 424 16.64 -4.11 12.23
C GLN A 424 17.70 -5.13 11.82
N ALA A 425 17.31 -6.23 11.15
CA ALA A 425 18.24 -7.23 10.65
C ALA A 425 19.18 -6.65 9.58
N ASN A 426 18.66 -5.86 8.64
CA ASN A 426 19.45 -5.13 7.65
C ASN A 426 20.45 -4.17 8.32
N GLU A 427 20.02 -3.39 9.32
CA GLU A 427 20.91 -2.52 10.11
C GLU A 427 22.01 -3.31 10.87
N ARG A 428 21.72 -4.54 11.35
CA ARG A 428 22.75 -5.43 11.92
C ARG A 428 23.71 -5.94 10.84
N VAL A 429 23.19 -6.40 9.70
CA VAL A 429 23.96 -6.91 8.56
C VAL A 429 24.89 -5.83 8.01
N ASP A 430 24.41 -4.60 7.80
CA ASP A 430 25.23 -3.49 7.31
C ASP A 430 26.32 -3.09 8.33
N SER A 431 25.98 -3.00 9.63
CA SER A 431 26.97 -2.79 10.69
C SER A 431 28.05 -3.89 10.72
N LEU A 432 27.70 -5.14 10.40
CA LEU A 432 28.66 -6.25 10.31
C LEU A 432 29.44 -6.23 8.99
N ARG A 433 28.83 -5.83 7.87
CA ARG A 433 29.47 -5.62 6.57
C ARG A 433 30.52 -4.52 6.63
N GLU A 434 30.23 -3.37 7.25
CA GLU A 434 31.24 -2.34 7.48
C GLU A 434 32.40 -2.83 8.37
N ARG A 435 32.12 -3.65 9.39
CA ARG A 435 33.17 -4.22 10.27
C ARG A 435 34.05 -5.20 9.50
N LEU A 436 33.45 -6.08 8.70
CA LEU A 436 34.15 -6.97 7.78
C LEU A 436 35.03 -6.15 6.84
N ALA A 437 34.48 -5.14 6.17
CA ALA A 437 35.19 -4.26 5.25
C ALA A 437 36.40 -3.56 5.90
N ARG A 438 36.24 -3.03 7.12
CA ARG A 438 37.36 -2.46 7.91
C ARG A 438 38.42 -3.49 8.30
N ASP A 439 38.05 -4.74 8.57
CA ASP A 439 39.01 -5.82 8.86
C ASP A 439 39.71 -6.35 7.58
N LEU A 440 38.99 -6.48 6.46
CA LEU A 440 39.57 -6.78 5.14
C LEU A 440 40.58 -5.70 4.72
N GLY A 441 40.29 -4.42 4.98
CA GLY A 441 41.24 -3.31 4.76
C GLY A 441 42.55 -3.42 5.57
N LYS A 442 42.50 -3.98 6.79
CA LYS A 442 43.69 -4.28 7.60
C LYS A 442 44.45 -5.49 7.03
N LEU A 443 43.73 -6.52 6.55
CA LEU A 443 44.34 -7.67 5.89
C LEU A 443 44.98 -7.30 4.54
N ALA A 444 44.41 -6.36 3.79
CA ALA A 444 45.00 -5.84 2.56
C ALA A 444 46.36 -5.15 2.82
N ASP A 445 46.43 -4.31 3.85
CA ASP A 445 47.68 -3.67 4.27
C ASP A 445 48.71 -4.72 4.76
N LYS A 446 48.28 -5.75 5.50
CA LYS A 446 49.15 -6.88 5.89
C LYS A 446 49.66 -7.66 4.68
N ALA A 447 48.82 -7.96 3.68
CA ALA A 447 49.18 -8.69 2.47
C ALA A 447 50.21 -7.91 1.63
N LEU A 448 50.02 -6.59 1.53
CA LEU A 448 50.95 -5.69 0.87
C LEU A 448 52.34 -5.71 1.52
N HIS A 449 52.43 -5.62 2.86
CA HIS A 449 53.71 -5.77 3.58
C HIS A 449 54.29 -7.20 3.51
N ALA A 450 53.48 -8.21 3.19
CA ALA A 450 53.94 -9.59 2.97
C ALA A 450 54.46 -9.86 1.55
N GLY A 451 54.31 -8.89 0.64
CA GLY A 451 54.63 -9.04 -0.79
C GLY A 451 53.56 -9.76 -1.62
N ASP A 452 52.36 -9.93 -1.07
CA ASP A 452 51.21 -10.60 -1.71
C ASP A 452 50.29 -9.57 -2.36
N LEU A 453 50.76 -8.98 -3.46
CA LEU A 453 50.09 -7.85 -4.14
C LEU A 453 48.71 -8.21 -4.70
N GLU A 454 48.53 -9.45 -5.18
CA GLU A 454 47.26 -9.94 -5.73
C GLU A 454 46.19 -10.05 -4.63
N ARG A 455 46.52 -10.70 -3.50
CA ARG A 455 45.60 -10.76 -2.35
C ARG A 455 45.37 -9.36 -1.76
N ALA A 456 46.39 -8.51 -1.71
CA ALA A 456 46.25 -7.13 -1.24
C ALA A 456 45.24 -6.35 -2.08
N LEU A 457 45.32 -6.45 -3.42
CA LEU A 457 44.36 -5.83 -4.34
C LEU A 457 42.95 -6.40 -4.15
N ARG A 458 42.80 -7.73 -4.09
CA ARG A 458 41.50 -8.38 -3.91
C ARG A 458 40.81 -7.94 -2.61
N LEU A 459 41.51 -8.06 -1.48
CA LEU A 459 41.00 -7.66 -0.16
C LEU A 459 40.66 -6.18 -0.09
N LEU A 460 41.41 -5.33 -0.80
CA LEU A 460 41.17 -3.89 -0.85
C LEU A 460 39.90 -3.55 -1.64
N LEU A 461 39.69 -4.19 -2.79
CA LEU A 461 38.47 -4.03 -3.58
C LEU A 461 37.24 -4.53 -2.81
N GLU A 462 37.30 -5.71 -2.21
CA GLU A 462 36.23 -6.25 -1.36
C GLU A 462 35.92 -5.34 -0.15
N ALA A 463 36.92 -4.66 0.41
CA ALA A 463 36.71 -3.67 1.47
C ALA A 463 36.04 -2.39 0.97
N GLN A 464 36.30 -1.97 -0.27
CA GLN A 464 35.64 -0.82 -0.90
C GLN A 464 34.18 -1.15 -1.25
N ASP A 465 33.91 -2.32 -1.85
CA ASP A 465 32.56 -2.84 -2.12
C ASP A 465 31.79 -3.16 -0.81
N GLY A 466 32.52 -3.40 0.28
CA GLY A 466 32.01 -3.50 1.64
C GLY A 466 31.60 -2.16 2.28
N GLY A 467 31.76 -1.03 1.58
CA GLY A 467 31.32 0.30 2.02
C GLY A 467 32.26 1.01 2.98
N ALA A 468 33.47 0.50 3.23
CA ALA A 468 34.40 1.16 4.15
C ALA A 468 35.07 2.38 3.50
N ALA A 469 34.72 3.57 3.99
CA ALA A 469 35.29 4.86 3.58
C ALA A 469 36.30 5.41 4.61
N ASP A 470 37.28 4.59 5.00
CA ASP A 470 38.32 4.95 5.98
C ASP A 470 39.59 5.47 5.27
N ARG A 471 40.23 6.49 5.86
CA ARG A 471 41.58 6.97 5.48
C ARG A 471 42.63 5.87 5.48
N GLN A 472 42.42 4.78 6.23
CA GLN A 472 43.27 3.59 6.14
C GLN A 472 43.24 2.99 4.72
N LEU A 473 42.07 2.90 4.07
CA LEU A 473 41.93 2.28 2.76
C LEU A 473 42.54 3.15 1.65
N GLU A 474 42.37 4.48 1.73
CA GLU A 474 43.06 5.44 0.85
C GLU A 474 44.59 5.27 0.93
N ARG A 475 45.13 5.11 2.14
CA ARG A 475 46.57 4.88 2.37
C ARG A 475 47.03 3.53 1.84
N THR A 476 46.29 2.44 2.12
CA THR A 476 46.61 1.10 1.60
C THR A 476 46.57 1.09 0.07
N ARG A 477 45.60 1.79 -0.54
CA ARG A 477 45.51 1.96 -1.99
C ARG A 477 46.72 2.67 -2.56
N ALA A 478 47.09 3.84 -2.02
CA ALA A 478 48.25 4.60 -2.46
C ALA A 478 49.57 3.81 -2.32
N LYS A 479 49.75 3.03 -1.24
CA LYS A 479 50.89 2.11 -1.11
C LYS A 479 50.87 0.99 -2.16
N LEU A 480 49.70 0.42 -2.45
CA LEU A 480 49.53 -0.69 -3.39
C LEU A 480 49.81 -0.25 -4.83
N ASP A 481 49.23 0.87 -5.26
CA ASP A 481 49.48 1.43 -6.59
C ASP A 481 50.97 1.79 -6.77
N LEU A 482 51.64 2.30 -5.73
CA LEU A 482 53.10 2.52 -5.72
C LEU A 482 53.90 1.21 -5.84
N ALA A 483 53.49 0.15 -5.14
CA ALA A 483 54.15 -1.15 -5.19
C ALA A 483 53.96 -1.88 -6.54
N LEU A 484 52.80 -1.69 -7.19
CA LEU A 484 52.53 -2.19 -8.54
C LEU A 484 53.34 -1.43 -9.61
N GLY A 485 53.64 -0.15 -9.38
CA GLY A 485 54.52 0.65 -10.25
C GLY A 485 56.03 0.46 -10.03
N ALA A 486 56.45 -0.33 -9.03
CA ALA A 486 57.85 -0.47 -8.67
C ALA A 486 58.63 -1.42 -9.60
N SER A 487 59.83 -1.00 -10.03
CA SER A 487 60.70 -1.77 -10.96
C SER A 487 61.26 -3.08 -10.37
N ARG A 488 61.03 -3.36 -9.09
CA ARG A 488 61.33 -4.63 -8.40
C ARG A 488 60.17 -4.94 -7.46
N PRO A 489 59.62 -6.17 -7.47
CA PRO A 489 58.55 -6.54 -6.56
C PRO A 489 59.04 -6.60 -5.10
N PRO A 490 58.17 -6.36 -4.11
CA PRO A 490 58.51 -6.50 -2.69
C PRO A 490 58.91 -7.94 -2.31
N PRO A 491 59.77 -8.13 -1.30
CA PRO A 491 60.23 -9.45 -0.87
C PRO A 491 59.09 -10.28 -0.25
N VAL A 492 58.87 -11.48 -0.78
CA VAL A 492 57.70 -12.33 -0.46
C VAL A 492 57.88 -13.10 0.86
N ASN A 493 57.11 -12.73 1.89
CA ASN A 493 57.12 -13.39 3.20
C ASN A 493 56.10 -14.55 3.25
N ARG A 494 56.52 -15.74 2.79
CA ARG A 494 55.72 -16.98 2.79
C ARG A 494 55.20 -17.43 4.17
N SER A 495 55.76 -16.94 5.28
CA SER A 495 55.23 -17.23 6.61
C SER A 495 54.02 -16.34 6.91
N LEU A 496 54.17 -15.03 6.71
CA LEU A 496 53.12 -14.04 6.90
C LEU A 496 51.92 -14.29 5.96
N ILE A 497 52.16 -14.65 4.70
CA ILE A 497 51.09 -15.01 3.74
C ILE A 497 50.22 -16.18 4.24
N ARG A 498 50.83 -17.21 4.83
CA ARG A 498 50.08 -18.34 5.41
C ARG A 498 49.32 -17.94 6.68
N SER A 499 49.82 -16.97 7.45
CA SER A 499 49.06 -16.38 8.58
C SER A 499 47.88 -15.57 8.09
N ILE A 500 48.07 -14.73 7.06
CA ILE A 500 47.02 -13.88 6.50
C ILE A 500 45.90 -14.74 5.92
N ALA A 501 46.20 -15.83 5.21
CA ALA A 501 45.18 -16.75 4.71
C ALA A 501 44.31 -17.38 5.82
N ARG A 502 44.90 -17.64 7.00
CA ARG A 502 44.13 -18.11 8.18
C ARG A 502 43.31 -16.98 8.81
N GLU A 503 43.90 -15.80 8.95
CA GLU A 503 43.24 -14.61 9.51
C GLU A 503 42.08 -14.14 8.60
N GLU A 504 42.22 -14.24 7.28
CA GLU A 504 41.19 -14.00 6.26
C GLU A 504 39.99 -14.92 6.47
N ASN A 505 40.20 -16.24 6.60
CA ASN A 505 39.10 -17.18 6.85
C ASN A 505 38.37 -16.89 8.16
N VAL A 506 39.09 -16.50 9.22
CA VAL A 506 38.50 -16.10 10.52
C VAL A 506 37.75 -14.77 10.41
N VAL A 507 38.27 -13.79 9.67
CA VAL A 507 37.59 -12.50 9.45
C VAL A 507 36.31 -12.68 8.64
N ARG A 508 36.31 -13.57 7.65
CA ARG A 508 35.14 -13.85 6.80
C ARG A 508 34.02 -14.63 7.51
N SER A 509 34.32 -15.47 8.50
CA SER A 509 33.28 -16.22 9.25
C SER A 509 32.68 -15.44 10.44
N ARG A 510 33.37 -14.41 10.95
CA ARG A 510 32.89 -13.55 12.05
C ARG A 510 31.48 -12.97 11.85
N PRO A 511 31.10 -12.43 10.67
CA PRO A 511 29.76 -11.88 10.47
C PRO A 511 28.66 -12.91 10.69
N THR A 512 28.78 -14.10 10.07
CA THR A 512 27.81 -15.19 10.20
C THR A 512 27.72 -15.70 11.64
N ALA A 513 28.86 -15.92 12.29
CA ALA A 513 28.91 -16.31 13.70
C ALA A 513 28.27 -15.25 14.61
N ARG A 514 28.47 -13.95 14.32
CA ARG A 514 27.88 -12.87 15.11
C ARG A 514 26.39 -12.64 14.81
N LEU A 515 25.93 -12.90 13.59
CA LEU A 515 24.49 -12.93 13.26
C LEU A 515 23.81 -14.05 14.04
N LEU A 516 24.42 -15.24 14.14
CA LEU A 516 23.87 -16.35 14.92
C LEU A 516 23.86 -16.04 16.43
N GLU A 517 24.95 -15.46 16.96
CA GLU A 517 24.99 -14.99 18.36
C GLU A 517 23.90 -13.94 18.63
N LEU A 518 23.65 -13.00 17.70
CA LEU A 518 22.60 -11.99 17.82
C LEU A 518 21.19 -12.59 17.69
N ALA A 519 21.01 -13.62 16.88
CA ALA A 519 19.75 -14.35 16.74
C ALA A 519 19.40 -15.06 18.05
N SER A 520 20.31 -15.88 18.58
CA SER A 520 20.12 -16.63 19.84
C SER A 520 20.27 -15.77 21.12
N SER A 521 20.25 -14.43 21.01
CA SER A 521 20.27 -13.51 22.16
C SER A 521 19.32 -12.31 22.04
N THR A 522 18.37 -12.35 21.10
CA THR A 522 17.26 -11.39 21.04
C THR A 522 15.97 -12.01 21.59
N ASP A 523 15.27 -11.28 22.47
CA ASP A 523 13.93 -11.67 22.93
C ASP A 523 12.85 -11.43 21.85
N ASP A 524 13.18 -10.67 20.79
CA ASP A 524 12.34 -10.50 19.59
C ASP A 524 12.56 -11.68 18.62
N GLY A 525 11.65 -12.66 18.67
CA GLY A 525 11.68 -13.84 17.81
C GLY A 525 11.44 -13.55 16.31
N ALA A 526 10.85 -12.41 15.94
CA ALA A 526 10.75 -12.02 14.53
C ALA A 526 12.12 -11.54 14.01
N LEU A 527 12.86 -10.80 14.84
CA LEU A 527 14.25 -10.43 14.56
C LEU A 527 15.17 -11.66 14.56
N GLU A 528 15.01 -12.61 15.48
CA GLU A 528 15.76 -13.88 15.47
C GLU A 528 15.59 -14.62 14.12
N ARG A 529 14.33 -14.87 13.72
CA ARG A 529 14.01 -15.56 12.47
C ARG A 529 14.59 -14.85 11.25
N GLU A 530 14.53 -13.53 11.22
CA GLU A 530 15.08 -12.76 10.10
C GLU A 530 16.62 -12.79 10.05
N LEU A 531 17.31 -12.72 11.20
CA LEU A 531 18.76 -12.91 11.27
C LEU A 531 19.15 -14.32 10.78
N LEU A 532 18.37 -15.35 11.11
CA LEU A 532 18.54 -16.71 10.61
C LEU A 532 18.30 -16.80 9.08
N ARG A 533 17.32 -16.08 8.51
CA ARG A 533 17.15 -15.98 7.04
C ARG A 533 18.36 -15.36 6.36
N ARG A 534 18.93 -14.28 6.92
CA ARG A 534 20.12 -13.62 6.35
C ARG A 534 21.37 -14.51 6.38
N ILE A 535 21.47 -15.42 7.35
CA ILE A 535 22.50 -16.48 7.35
C ILE A 535 22.21 -17.52 6.25
N LEU A 536 21.01 -18.12 6.27
CA LEU A 536 20.64 -19.24 5.38
C LEU A 536 20.52 -18.83 3.90
N ALA A 537 20.32 -17.55 3.60
CA ALA A 537 20.39 -17.03 2.23
C ALA A 537 21.83 -16.93 1.69
N GLY A 538 22.83 -16.86 2.58
CA GLY A 538 24.26 -16.89 2.21
C GLY A 538 24.87 -18.30 2.26
N ASP A 539 24.39 -19.14 3.17
CA ASP A 539 24.80 -20.54 3.34
C ASP A 539 23.58 -21.40 3.78
N PRO A 540 22.85 -22.01 2.83
CA PRO A 540 21.63 -22.78 3.12
C PRO A 540 21.83 -24.01 4.01
N GLU A 541 23.06 -24.54 4.07
CA GLU A 541 23.43 -25.74 4.84
C GLU A 541 24.10 -25.40 6.18
N HIS A 542 24.11 -24.11 6.58
CA HIS A 542 24.79 -23.63 7.78
C HIS A 542 24.27 -24.30 9.07
N GLU A 543 24.94 -25.36 9.54
CA GLU A 543 24.49 -26.25 10.62
C GLU A 543 23.93 -25.52 11.85
N GLY A 544 24.62 -24.46 12.30
CA GLY A 544 24.23 -23.70 13.49
C GLY A 544 22.92 -22.93 13.32
N ALA A 545 22.63 -22.46 12.10
CA ALA A 545 21.38 -21.79 11.80
C ALA A 545 20.25 -22.80 11.56
N THR A 546 20.52 -23.89 10.82
CA THR A 546 19.57 -25.00 10.64
C THR A 546 19.18 -25.64 11.98
N ARG A 547 20.10 -25.73 12.94
CA ARG A 547 19.81 -26.17 14.32
C ARG A 547 18.92 -25.16 15.06
N ALA A 548 19.27 -23.88 15.07
CA ALA A 548 18.47 -22.84 15.71
C ALA A 548 17.02 -22.78 15.15
N VAL A 549 16.85 -22.86 13.83
CA VAL A 549 15.52 -23.01 13.20
C VAL A 549 14.82 -24.27 13.70
N GLY A 550 15.55 -25.39 13.80
CA GLY A 550 15.05 -26.63 14.38
C GLY A 550 14.57 -26.47 15.83
N ASP A 551 15.23 -25.66 16.65
CA ASP A 551 14.86 -25.41 18.04
C ASP A 551 13.64 -24.49 18.16
N LEU A 552 13.37 -23.64 17.15
CA LEU A 552 12.17 -22.80 17.04
C LEU A 552 10.91 -23.54 16.56
N ILE A 553 11.02 -24.72 15.95
CA ILE A 553 9.85 -25.50 15.48
C ILE A 553 9.04 -26.01 16.69
N PRO A 554 7.75 -25.65 16.85
CA PRO A 554 6.95 -26.04 18.01
C PRO A 554 6.85 -27.57 18.18
N GLN A 555 6.67 -28.01 19.42
CA GLN A 555 6.50 -29.42 19.74
C GLN A 555 5.23 -29.99 19.08
N GLY A 556 5.30 -31.25 18.63
CA GLY A 556 4.23 -31.92 17.88
C GLY A 556 4.27 -31.73 16.35
N PHE A 557 5.15 -30.88 15.80
CA PHE A 557 5.36 -30.81 14.36
C PHE A 557 6.35 -31.88 13.88
N VAL A 558 5.94 -32.68 12.87
CA VAL A 558 6.80 -33.67 12.24
C VAL A 558 7.90 -32.98 11.42
N ARG A 559 9.15 -33.17 11.85
CA ARG A 559 10.35 -32.68 11.18
C ARG A 559 10.70 -33.63 10.02
N SER A 560 10.82 -33.10 8.80
CA SER A 560 11.28 -33.86 7.64
C SER A 560 12.73 -34.34 7.81
N ARG A 561 13.11 -35.45 7.17
CA ARG A 561 14.49 -35.99 7.23
C ARG A 561 15.55 -35.05 6.65
N SER A 562 15.14 -34.14 5.76
CA SER A 562 15.92 -32.98 5.32
C SER A 562 15.06 -31.74 5.59
N PRO A 563 15.31 -31.00 6.68
CA PRO A 563 14.55 -29.80 7.00
C PRO A 563 15.04 -28.62 6.15
N LYS A 564 14.24 -28.21 5.16
CA LYS A 564 14.48 -26.96 4.42
C LYS A 564 14.29 -25.77 5.36
N ALA A 565 15.37 -25.34 6.03
CA ALA A 565 15.31 -24.40 7.16
C ALA A 565 14.63 -23.06 6.81
N LEU A 566 14.89 -22.51 5.62
CA LEU A 566 14.17 -21.33 5.11
C LEU A 566 12.65 -21.54 5.04
N SER A 567 12.19 -22.73 4.62
CA SER A 567 10.75 -23.06 4.54
C SER A 567 10.11 -23.23 5.92
N TRP A 568 10.87 -23.64 6.95
CA TRP A 568 10.41 -23.58 8.34
C TRP A 568 10.36 -22.13 8.87
N LEU A 569 11.30 -21.26 8.48
CA LEU A 569 11.26 -19.83 8.82
C LEU A 569 10.09 -19.08 8.16
N GLU A 570 9.61 -19.53 6.99
CA GLU A 570 8.33 -19.07 6.43
C GLU A 570 7.13 -19.58 7.23
N PHE A 571 7.15 -20.87 7.61
CA PHE A 571 6.07 -21.48 8.39
C PHE A 571 5.87 -20.80 9.74
N LEU A 572 6.95 -20.52 10.47
CA LEU A 572 6.92 -19.84 11.77
C LEU A 572 6.34 -18.43 11.67
N ASP A 573 6.66 -17.68 10.61
CA ASP A 573 6.09 -16.35 10.38
C ASP A 573 4.57 -16.38 10.18
N VAL A 574 4.05 -17.38 9.47
CA VAL A 574 2.60 -17.57 9.31
C VAL A 574 1.98 -18.06 10.61
N HIS A 575 2.62 -19.00 11.32
CA HIS A 575 2.13 -19.54 12.59
C HIS A 575 1.94 -18.46 13.66
N ASP A 576 2.87 -17.50 13.77
CA ASP A 576 2.75 -16.34 14.67
C ASP A 576 1.54 -15.44 14.36
N ARG A 577 1.11 -15.36 13.09
CA ARG A 577 -0.04 -14.55 12.65
C ARG A 577 -1.35 -15.33 12.68
N ASN A 578 -1.30 -16.60 12.29
CA ASN A 578 -2.40 -17.53 12.13
C ASN A 578 -2.00 -18.88 12.74
N PRO A 579 -2.29 -19.14 14.03
CA PRO A 579 -1.80 -20.32 14.75
C PRO A 579 -2.20 -21.67 14.12
N VAL A 580 -1.28 -22.23 13.33
CA VAL A 580 -1.45 -23.54 12.70
C VAL A 580 -1.25 -24.66 13.74
N ARG A 581 -2.19 -25.61 13.81
CA ARG A 581 -2.05 -26.86 14.57
C ARG A 581 -1.66 -28.00 13.64
N TYR A 582 -0.71 -28.83 14.05
CA TYR A 582 -0.46 -30.10 13.40
C TYR A 582 -1.52 -31.12 13.83
N ILE A 583 -2.02 -31.92 12.88
CA ILE A 583 -2.95 -33.01 13.11
C ILE A 583 -2.18 -34.31 12.83
N GLU A 584 -1.85 -35.02 13.91
CA GLU A 584 -1.26 -36.35 13.83
C GLU A 584 -2.30 -37.40 13.41
N ALA A 585 -1.81 -38.46 12.77
CA ALA A 585 -2.63 -39.63 12.48
C ALA A 585 -2.98 -40.35 13.79
N PRO A 586 -4.27 -40.57 14.10
CA PRO A 586 -4.67 -41.17 15.37
C PRO A 586 -4.21 -42.63 15.49
N HIS A 587 -3.93 -43.06 16.73
CA HIS A 587 -3.54 -44.45 17.03
C HIS A 587 -4.73 -45.42 17.20
N SER A 588 -5.96 -44.89 17.24
CA SER A 588 -7.22 -45.64 17.27
C SER A 588 -8.15 -45.10 16.19
N THR A 589 -9.16 -45.86 15.80
CA THR A 589 -10.25 -45.44 14.89
C THR A 589 -11.51 -45.00 15.64
N GLU A 590 -11.53 -45.08 16.97
CA GLU A 590 -12.68 -44.71 17.80
C GLU A 590 -12.68 -43.20 18.14
N ASN A 591 -13.88 -42.57 18.12
CA ASN A 591 -14.12 -41.19 18.57
C ASN A 591 -13.23 -40.12 17.91
N LEU A 592 -12.99 -40.24 16.61
CA LEU A 592 -12.16 -39.30 15.85
C LEU A 592 -12.78 -37.90 15.73
N ALA A 593 -11.94 -36.88 15.75
CA ALA A 593 -12.33 -35.57 15.23
C ALA A 593 -12.43 -35.63 13.68
N PRO A 594 -13.30 -34.82 13.03
CA PRO A 594 -13.48 -34.85 11.57
C PRO A 594 -12.18 -34.66 10.78
N GLU A 595 -11.21 -33.92 11.32
CA GLU A 595 -9.91 -33.69 10.68
C GLU A 595 -8.98 -34.91 10.78
N GLN A 596 -9.16 -35.75 11.80
CA GLN A 596 -8.44 -37.02 11.95
C GLN A 596 -9.05 -38.11 11.06
N GLU A 597 -10.38 -38.11 10.90
CA GLU A 597 -11.09 -39.00 9.97
C GLU A 597 -10.66 -38.70 8.51
N ALA A 598 -10.69 -37.43 8.09
CA ALA A 598 -10.20 -37.01 6.77
C ALA A 598 -8.72 -37.39 6.55
N LEU A 599 -7.88 -37.25 7.57
CA LEU A 599 -6.47 -37.65 7.51
C LEU A 599 -6.29 -39.17 7.41
N LEU A 600 -7.05 -39.99 8.16
CA LEU A 600 -7.01 -41.45 8.01
C LEU A 600 -7.44 -41.89 6.60
N LEU A 601 -8.54 -41.32 6.09
CA LEU A 601 -9.11 -41.67 4.79
C LEU A 601 -8.09 -41.49 3.65
N GLU A 602 -7.38 -40.36 3.62
CA GLU A 602 -6.34 -40.14 2.61
C GLU A 602 -5.01 -40.87 2.95
N ARG A 603 -4.75 -41.21 4.22
CA ARG A 603 -3.66 -42.14 4.56
C ARG A 603 -3.91 -43.56 4.07
N GLU A 604 -5.16 -43.94 3.78
CA GLU A 604 -5.51 -45.20 3.10
C GLU A 604 -5.48 -45.08 1.58
N ARG A 605 -5.98 -43.95 1.03
CA ARG A 605 -6.13 -43.75 -0.41
C ARG A 605 -4.90 -43.20 -1.15
N TRP A 606 -3.97 -42.55 -0.46
CA TRP A 606 -2.82 -41.85 -1.06
C TRP A 606 -1.47 -42.39 -0.55
N ARG A 607 -1.06 -42.07 0.69
CA ARG A 607 0.25 -42.52 1.26
C ARG A 607 0.29 -42.43 2.79
N LYS A 608 1.17 -43.23 3.41
CA LYS A 608 1.21 -43.46 4.89
C LYS A 608 2.05 -42.44 5.68
N ASP A 609 2.62 -41.43 5.02
CA ASP A 609 3.53 -40.43 5.59
C ASP A 609 3.01 -38.97 5.51
N ILE A 610 1.77 -38.75 5.05
CA ILE A 610 1.08 -37.46 5.17
C ILE A 610 0.62 -37.15 6.60
N GLY A 611 0.59 -35.86 6.92
CA GLY A 611 -0.04 -35.27 8.11
C GLY A 611 -1.01 -34.14 7.74
N GLY A 612 -1.75 -33.65 8.72
CA GLY A 612 -2.64 -32.50 8.55
C GLY A 612 -2.06 -31.22 9.17
N TYR A 613 -2.29 -30.08 8.51
CA TYR A 613 -1.98 -28.74 9.01
C TYR A 613 -3.27 -27.93 9.02
N ARG A 614 -3.68 -27.50 10.22
CA ARG A 614 -5.00 -26.91 10.46
C ARG A 614 -4.89 -25.46 10.95
N SER A 615 -5.58 -24.55 10.28
CA SER A 615 -5.84 -23.18 10.74
C SER A 615 -7.25 -23.09 11.38
N ASP A 616 -7.92 -21.94 11.42
CA ASP A 616 -9.29 -21.85 11.94
C ASP A 616 -10.29 -22.50 10.97
N ARG A 617 -10.17 -22.20 9.68
CA ARG A 617 -11.17 -22.54 8.65
C ARG A 617 -10.70 -23.60 7.65
N LEU A 618 -9.43 -24.00 7.66
CA LEU A 618 -8.82 -24.89 6.65
C LEU A 618 -8.07 -26.08 7.28
N LEU A 619 -7.98 -27.17 6.51
CA LEU A 619 -7.17 -28.36 6.79
C LEU A 619 -6.40 -28.74 5.52
N VAL A 620 -5.09 -28.50 5.50
CA VAL A 620 -4.19 -28.97 4.44
C VAL A 620 -3.62 -30.34 4.81
N ILE A 621 -3.83 -31.35 3.97
CA ILE A 621 -3.25 -32.70 4.12
C ILE A 621 -2.15 -32.87 3.07
N THR A 622 -0.94 -33.22 3.51
CA THR A 622 0.26 -33.19 2.67
C THR A 622 1.46 -33.89 3.35
N PRO A 623 2.51 -34.31 2.61
CA PRO A 623 3.76 -34.77 3.21
C PRO A 623 4.52 -33.64 3.91
N PRO A 624 5.28 -33.91 4.98
CA PRO A 624 5.93 -32.89 5.81
C PRO A 624 7.14 -32.18 5.14
N GLY A 625 7.37 -32.36 3.84
CA GLY A 625 8.57 -31.90 3.13
C GLY A 625 8.62 -30.39 2.79
N ARG A 626 7.48 -29.68 2.79
CA ARG A 626 7.38 -28.29 2.30
C ARG A 626 6.53 -27.38 3.22
N PRO A 627 6.89 -27.22 4.51
CA PRO A 627 6.10 -26.50 5.50
C PRO A 627 5.78 -25.05 5.11
N GLY A 628 6.72 -24.32 4.51
CA GLY A 628 6.50 -22.94 4.04
C GLY A 628 5.45 -22.84 2.93
N ALA A 629 5.39 -23.82 2.02
CA ALA A 629 4.34 -23.88 1.00
C ALA A 629 2.96 -24.17 1.61
N VAL A 630 2.90 -24.97 2.68
CA VAL A 630 1.65 -25.19 3.43
C VAL A 630 1.22 -23.91 4.14
N ALA A 631 2.16 -23.23 4.79
CA ALA A 631 1.91 -21.97 5.48
C ALA A 631 1.44 -20.85 4.54
N ARG A 632 2.14 -20.61 3.42
CA ARG A 632 1.75 -19.61 2.41
C ARG A 632 0.36 -19.90 1.84
N SER A 633 0.02 -21.17 1.61
CA SER A 633 -1.32 -21.58 1.19
C SER A 633 -2.40 -21.39 2.27
N LEU A 634 -2.13 -21.75 3.53
CA LEU A 634 -3.05 -21.49 4.64
C LEU A 634 -3.29 -19.99 4.85
N GLU A 635 -2.24 -19.16 4.77
CA GLU A 635 -2.35 -17.70 4.96
C GLU A 635 -3.19 -17.04 3.86
N VAL A 636 -2.97 -17.41 2.59
CA VAL A 636 -3.81 -16.97 1.47
C VAL A 636 -5.24 -17.49 1.60
N GLY A 637 -5.42 -18.74 2.01
CA GLY A 637 -6.75 -19.34 2.13
C GLY A 637 -7.61 -18.76 3.25
N GLU A 638 -6.99 -18.41 4.39
CA GLU A 638 -7.68 -17.68 5.46
C GLU A 638 -8.10 -16.29 4.96
N LEU A 639 -7.23 -15.56 4.24
CA LEU A 639 -7.57 -14.27 3.62
C LEU A 639 -8.69 -14.39 2.57
N VAL A 640 -8.72 -15.46 1.77
CA VAL A 640 -9.83 -15.76 0.84
C VAL A 640 -11.12 -16.06 1.60
N CYS A 641 -11.05 -16.76 2.74
CA CYS A 641 -12.22 -16.97 3.60
C CYS A 641 -12.74 -15.67 4.21
N ASP A 642 -11.86 -14.78 4.69
CA ASP A 642 -12.25 -13.45 5.22
C ASP A 642 -12.90 -12.57 4.15
N LEU A 643 -12.33 -12.58 2.94
CA LEU A 643 -12.89 -11.93 1.77
C LEU A 643 -14.31 -12.45 1.48
N LEU A 644 -14.49 -13.76 1.34
CA LEU A 644 -15.80 -14.35 1.00
C LEU A 644 -16.84 -14.19 2.12
N GLU A 645 -16.44 -14.36 3.38
CA GLU A 645 -17.29 -14.10 4.55
C GLU A 645 -17.71 -12.62 4.62
N GLY A 646 -16.82 -11.69 4.24
CA GLY A 646 -17.13 -10.26 4.08
C GLY A 646 -18.07 -9.93 2.92
N LEU A 647 -17.92 -10.57 1.74
CA LEU A 647 -18.76 -10.32 0.56
C LEU A 647 -20.20 -10.81 0.74
N PHE A 648 -20.38 -12.03 1.28
CA PHE A 648 -21.69 -12.68 1.36
C PHE A 648 -22.47 -12.35 2.65
N GLY A 649 -21.81 -11.84 3.69
CA GLY A 649 -22.47 -11.19 4.83
C GLY A 649 -22.24 -11.88 6.18
N SER A 650 -22.53 -11.13 7.25
CA SER A 650 -22.01 -11.34 8.61
C SER A 650 -22.53 -12.59 9.35
N ALA A 651 -22.09 -13.77 8.93
CA ALA A 651 -22.29 -15.05 9.61
C ALA A 651 -21.32 -15.29 10.79
N GLY A 652 -20.81 -14.22 11.42
CA GLY A 652 -19.65 -14.25 12.34
C GLY A 652 -19.76 -15.12 13.60
N ASN A 653 -20.95 -15.63 13.92
CA ASN A 653 -21.18 -16.64 14.97
C ASN A 653 -21.58 -18.02 14.42
N ALA A 654 -22.09 -18.12 13.18
CA ALA A 654 -22.59 -19.38 12.59
C ALA A 654 -21.49 -20.16 11.82
N ALA A 655 -20.38 -19.50 11.49
CA ALA A 655 -19.23 -20.11 10.84
C ALA A 655 -18.29 -20.85 11.83
N ARG A 656 -18.28 -20.44 13.10
CA ARG A 656 -17.46 -21.03 14.16
C ARG A 656 -18.08 -22.36 14.61
N GLY A 657 -17.36 -23.46 14.38
CA GLY A 657 -17.84 -24.83 14.63
C GLY A 657 -18.26 -25.60 13.39
N ARG A 658 -18.29 -24.97 12.20
CA ARG A 658 -18.30 -25.73 10.92
C ARG A 658 -16.95 -26.44 10.75
N ALA A 659 -16.97 -27.63 10.14
CA ALA A 659 -15.75 -28.34 9.77
C ALA A 659 -14.84 -27.46 8.87
N PRO A 660 -13.51 -27.62 8.96
CA PRO A 660 -12.60 -26.92 8.07
C PRO A 660 -12.72 -27.41 6.63
N LEU A 661 -12.38 -26.55 5.67
CA LEU A 661 -12.28 -26.92 4.27
C LEU A 661 -11.02 -27.79 4.07
N THR A 662 -11.20 -29.02 3.57
CA THR A 662 -10.09 -29.96 3.34
C THR A 662 -9.41 -29.71 2.00
N LEU A 663 -8.08 -29.60 1.99
CA LEU A 663 -7.26 -29.47 0.79
C LEU A 663 -6.15 -30.53 0.77
N LEU A 664 -5.94 -31.17 -0.39
CA LEU A 664 -4.88 -32.17 -0.60
C LEU A 664 -3.77 -31.54 -1.45
N MET A 665 -2.58 -31.36 -0.87
CA MET A 665 -1.43 -30.72 -1.54
C MET A 665 -0.36 -31.77 -1.87
N TYR A 666 -0.34 -32.23 -3.12
CA TYR A 666 0.57 -33.27 -3.63
C TYR A 666 1.99 -32.71 -3.89
N GLU A 667 3.02 -33.52 -3.66
CA GLU A 667 4.42 -33.13 -3.92
C GLU A 667 4.75 -33.00 -5.41
N THR A 668 3.99 -33.68 -6.30
CA THR A 668 4.22 -33.66 -7.75
C THR A 668 2.91 -33.64 -8.54
N ARG A 669 2.97 -33.14 -9.78
CA ARG A 669 1.86 -33.19 -10.75
C ARG A 669 1.42 -34.62 -11.07
N ASP A 670 2.35 -35.58 -11.08
CA ASP A 670 2.04 -37.00 -11.33
C ASP A 670 1.28 -37.64 -10.16
N GLU A 671 1.61 -37.31 -8.91
CA GLU A 671 0.80 -37.72 -7.76
C GLU A 671 -0.59 -37.08 -7.80
N TYR A 672 -0.69 -35.79 -8.16
CA TYR A 672 -1.96 -35.09 -8.31
C TYR A 672 -2.85 -35.74 -9.37
N ILE A 673 -2.39 -35.90 -10.63
CA ILE A 673 -3.18 -36.51 -11.71
C ILE A 673 -3.61 -37.94 -11.31
N ARG A 674 -2.70 -38.74 -10.72
CA ARG A 674 -2.99 -40.11 -10.28
C ARG A 674 -4.09 -40.18 -9.21
N ASN A 675 -4.04 -39.30 -8.20
CA ASN A 675 -5.04 -39.27 -7.12
C ASN A 675 -6.32 -38.51 -7.51
N SER A 676 -6.31 -37.77 -8.62
CA SER A 676 -7.46 -37.01 -9.13
C SER A 676 -8.28 -37.79 -10.15
N ARG A 677 -7.76 -38.90 -10.68
CA ARG A 677 -8.48 -39.85 -11.55
C ARG A 677 -9.41 -40.83 -10.80
N ARG A 678 -9.81 -40.49 -9.56
CA ARG A 678 -10.76 -41.30 -8.77
C ARG A 678 -12.17 -41.14 -9.34
N GLU A 679 -13.06 -42.09 -9.05
CA GLU A 679 -14.44 -42.04 -9.55
C GLU A 679 -15.13 -40.73 -9.14
N LYS A 680 -15.86 -40.12 -10.09
CA LYS A 680 -16.63 -38.87 -9.92
C LYS A 680 -15.81 -37.59 -9.62
N SER A 681 -14.47 -37.60 -9.68
CA SER A 681 -13.66 -36.42 -9.37
C SER A 681 -13.70 -35.29 -10.43
N GLY A 682 -14.09 -35.57 -11.68
CA GLY A 682 -14.19 -34.57 -12.76
C GLY A 682 -13.89 -35.15 -14.16
N PRO A 683 -13.95 -34.33 -15.22
CA PRO A 683 -13.58 -34.75 -16.57
C PRO A 683 -12.04 -34.86 -16.69
N GLU A 684 -11.54 -36.00 -17.19
CA GLU A 684 -10.09 -36.28 -17.24
C GLU A 684 -9.29 -35.21 -18.01
N ILE A 685 -9.88 -34.63 -19.06
CA ILE A 685 -9.32 -33.53 -19.86
C ILE A 685 -8.86 -32.37 -18.97
N ALA A 686 -9.64 -32.03 -17.93
CA ALA A 686 -9.38 -30.89 -17.07
C ALA A 686 -8.26 -31.13 -16.04
N LEU A 687 -7.80 -32.37 -15.82
CA LEU A 687 -6.75 -32.68 -14.84
C LEU A 687 -5.33 -32.41 -15.37
N GLY A 688 -5.16 -32.37 -16.70
CA GLY A 688 -3.84 -32.23 -17.32
C GLY A 688 -3.27 -30.81 -17.22
N TRP A 689 -4.11 -29.77 -17.35
CA TRP A 689 -3.69 -28.39 -17.62
C TRP A 689 -3.64 -27.43 -16.43
N THR A 690 -4.11 -27.87 -15.26
CA THR A 690 -4.32 -27.01 -14.07
C THR A 690 -3.40 -27.43 -12.93
N ALA A 691 -3.09 -26.48 -12.04
CA ALA A 691 -2.39 -26.76 -10.79
C ALA A 691 -3.28 -27.42 -9.72
N GLY A 692 -4.62 -27.34 -9.86
CA GLY A 692 -5.60 -27.92 -8.94
C GLY A 692 -7.05 -27.94 -9.45
N HIS A 693 -7.94 -28.58 -8.68
CA HIS A 693 -9.41 -28.55 -8.86
C HIS A 693 -10.13 -28.77 -7.52
N TYR A 694 -11.37 -28.29 -7.40
CA TYR A 694 -12.32 -28.67 -6.36
C TYR A 694 -13.16 -29.89 -6.81
N SER A 695 -13.32 -30.89 -5.94
CA SER A 695 -14.19 -32.05 -6.16
C SER A 695 -15.51 -31.84 -5.42
N PRO A 696 -16.64 -31.54 -6.12
CA PRO A 696 -17.94 -31.33 -5.47
C PRO A 696 -18.55 -32.62 -4.87
N ALA A 697 -18.09 -33.79 -5.33
CA ALA A 697 -18.55 -35.10 -4.90
C ALA A 697 -17.88 -35.56 -3.59
N GLU A 698 -16.64 -35.15 -3.35
CA GLU A 698 -15.88 -35.47 -2.13
C GLU A 698 -15.77 -34.27 -1.16
N ASN A 699 -16.25 -33.10 -1.60
CA ASN A 699 -16.17 -31.82 -0.90
C ASN A 699 -14.75 -31.50 -0.37
N LEU A 700 -13.77 -31.57 -1.27
CA LEU A 700 -12.38 -31.21 -0.99
C LEU A 700 -11.69 -30.60 -2.22
N SER A 701 -10.63 -29.84 -2.00
CA SER A 701 -9.80 -29.27 -3.07
C SER A 701 -8.51 -30.09 -3.24
N ARG A 702 -8.02 -30.25 -4.47
CA ARG A 702 -6.78 -30.97 -4.81
C ARG A 702 -5.84 -30.07 -5.60
N MET A 703 -4.54 -30.17 -5.36
CA MET A 703 -3.52 -29.38 -6.06
C MET A 703 -2.12 -29.97 -5.90
N TYR A 704 -1.19 -29.70 -6.81
CA TYR A 704 0.23 -30.01 -6.60
C TYR A 704 1.06 -28.76 -6.29
N VAL A 705 2.14 -28.92 -5.56
CA VAL A 705 3.07 -27.83 -5.22
C VAL A 705 4.25 -27.82 -6.20
N PRO A 706 4.35 -26.87 -7.15
CA PRO A 706 5.48 -26.82 -8.09
C PRO A 706 6.79 -26.45 -7.36
N GLU A 707 7.95 -26.79 -7.93
CA GLU A 707 9.23 -26.71 -7.21
C GLU A 707 9.75 -25.27 -7.03
N GLY A 708 9.57 -24.40 -8.03
CA GLY A 708 9.99 -22.99 -7.99
C GLY A 708 8.96 -22.06 -7.34
N ASP A 709 9.44 -20.93 -6.82
CA ASP A 709 8.60 -19.92 -6.15
C ASP A 709 7.74 -19.09 -7.12
N ALA A 710 8.15 -18.97 -8.39
CA ALA A 710 7.38 -18.25 -9.41
C ALA A 710 6.13 -19.05 -9.81
N GLU A 711 6.31 -20.33 -10.11
CA GLU A 711 5.24 -21.28 -10.39
C GLU A 711 4.36 -21.49 -9.14
N TYR A 712 4.93 -21.41 -7.94
CA TYR A 712 4.17 -21.43 -6.70
C TYR A 712 3.32 -20.16 -6.51
N ALA A 713 3.80 -18.98 -6.94
CA ALA A 713 2.98 -17.78 -6.95
C ALA A 713 1.81 -17.88 -7.95
N GLU A 714 2.01 -18.52 -9.11
CA GLU A 714 0.92 -18.84 -10.04
C GLU A 714 -0.07 -19.87 -9.44
N LEU A 715 0.41 -20.88 -8.69
CA LEU A 715 -0.46 -21.79 -7.92
C LEU A 715 -1.35 -21.03 -6.92
N LEU A 716 -0.90 -19.94 -6.29
CA LEU A 716 -1.72 -19.20 -5.32
C LEU A 716 -2.96 -18.54 -5.97
N GLY A 717 -2.94 -18.25 -7.27
CA GLY A 717 -4.14 -17.83 -8.02
C GLY A 717 -5.14 -18.97 -8.16
N VAL A 718 -4.70 -20.12 -8.69
CA VAL A 718 -5.51 -21.34 -8.81
C VAL A 718 -6.04 -21.81 -7.45
N TYR A 719 -5.23 -21.68 -6.40
CA TYR A 719 -5.63 -21.95 -5.02
C TYR A 719 -6.84 -21.10 -4.60
N ALA A 720 -6.85 -19.80 -4.90
CA ALA A 720 -7.95 -18.90 -4.60
C ALA A 720 -9.20 -19.18 -5.45
N HIS A 721 -9.03 -19.57 -6.72
CA HIS A 721 -10.12 -20.04 -7.60
C HIS A 721 -10.83 -21.25 -7.01
N GLU A 722 -10.08 -22.33 -6.75
CA GLU A 722 -10.64 -23.60 -6.25
C GLU A 722 -11.17 -23.52 -4.83
N LEU A 723 -10.54 -22.71 -3.97
CA LEU A 723 -11.04 -22.45 -2.63
C LEU A 723 -12.35 -21.63 -2.66
N THR A 724 -12.54 -20.76 -3.66
CA THR A 724 -13.80 -20.02 -3.85
C THR A 724 -14.96 -20.97 -4.18
N HIS A 725 -14.77 -21.93 -5.09
CA HIS A 725 -15.77 -22.97 -5.36
C HIS A 725 -16.11 -23.80 -4.11
N HIS A 726 -15.08 -24.23 -3.38
CA HIS A 726 -15.22 -25.02 -2.17
C HIS A 726 -15.95 -24.26 -1.06
N TRP A 727 -15.53 -23.03 -0.75
CA TRP A 727 -16.19 -22.19 0.25
C TRP A 727 -17.64 -21.87 -0.13
N LEU A 728 -17.92 -21.59 -1.41
CA LEU A 728 -19.28 -21.28 -1.86
C LEU A 728 -20.25 -22.46 -1.73
N ARG A 729 -19.77 -23.70 -1.81
CA ARG A 729 -20.57 -24.92 -1.58
C ARG A 729 -20.65 -25.32 -0.11
N ALA A 730 -19.54 -25.30 0.62
CA ALA A 730 -19.45 -25.83 1.99
C ALA A 730 -19.72 -24.79 3.10
N ARG A 731 -19.42 -23.50 2.89
CA ARG A 731 -19.40 -22.48 3.96
C ARG A 731 -20.27 -21.25 3.72
N SER A 732 -20.70 -20.97 2.48
CA SER A 732 -21.58 -19.84 2.20
C SER A 732 -22.85 -19.85 3.07
N PRO A 733 -23.36 -18.69 3.54
CA PRO A 733 -24.69 -18.61 4.15
C PRO A 733 -25.82 -18.87 3.14
N MET A 734 -25.49 -19.06 1.87
CA MET A 734 -26.42 -19.40 0.79
C MET A 734 -26.48 -20.90 0.46
N SER A 735 -25.63 -21.76 1.06
CA SER A 735 -25.71 -23.21 0.85
C SER A 735 -26.80 -23.83 1.74
N PHE A 736 -27.46 -24.87 1.22
CA PHE A 736 -28.50 -25.61 1.94
C PHE A 736 -27.91 -26.79 2.71
N GLU A 737 -28.61 -27.23 3.77
CA GLU A 737 -28.36 -28.49 4.48
C GLU A 737 -28.86 -29.73 3.69
N THR A 738 -29.53 -29.52 2.55
CA THR A 738 -30.14 -30.60 1.75
C THR A 738 -29.14 -31.27 0.81
N GLU A 739 -28.86 -32.55 1.04
CA GLU A 739 -27.98 -33.41 0.23
C GLU A 739 -28.41 -33.58 -1.24
N GLN A 740 -29.62 -33.13 -1.62
CA GLN A 740 -30.36 -33.62 -2.79
C GLN A 740 -30.33 -32.73 -4.04
N THR A 741 -29.73 -31.53 -4.02
CA THR A 741 -29.51 -30.76 -5.27
C THR A 741 -28.15 -31.10 -5.87
N GLU A 742 -28.04 -32.29 -6.45
CA GLU A 742 -27.09 -32.49 -7.55
C GLU A 742 -27.40 -31.45 -8.64
N ARG A 743 -26.39 -30.70 -9.10
CA ARG A 743 -26.59 -29.73 -10.17
C ARG A 743 -26.77 -30.51 -11.46
N SER A 744 -27.99 -30.49 -12.01
CA SER A 744 -28.22 -30.96 -13.37
C SER A 744 -27.31 -30.20 -14.33
N PHE A 745 -26.60 -30.94 -15.18
CA PHE A 745 -25.52 -30.41 -16.01
C PHE A 745 -26.01 -29.37 -17.04
N ASP A 746 -27.30 -29.41 -17.40
CA ASP A 746 -28.03 -28.44 -18.23
C ASP A 746 -28.24 -27.06 -17.56
N GLN A 747 -27.85 -26.86 -16.29
CA GLN A 747 -28.11 -25.58 -15.60
C GLN A 747 -27.37 -24.42 -16.29
N PRO A 748 -28.10 -23.43 -16.86
CA PRO A 748 -27.47 -22.35 -17.62
C PRO A 748 -26.69 -21.40 -16.70
N GLY A 749 -25.70 -20.73 -17.30
CA GLY A 749 -24.90 -19.71 -16.63
C GLY A 749 -23.67 -20.28 -15.93
N TYR A 750 -22.99 -21.27 -16.51
CA TYR A 750 -21.77 -21.86 -15.95
C TYR A 750 -20.67 -20.81 -15.66
N TRP A 751 -20.63 -19.74 -16.46
CA TRP A 751 -19.79 -18.54 -16.26
C TRP A 751 -19.90 -17.91 -14.87
N ILE A 752 -21.01 -18.09 -14.16
CA ILE A 752 -21.27 -17.50 -12.84
C ILE A 752 -20.38 -18.14 -11.77
N GLY A 753 -20.12 -19.44 -11.90
CA GLY A 753 -19.17 -20.16 -11.04
C GLY A 753 -17.75 -19.72 -11.36
N GLU A 754 -17.29 -20.06 -12.57
CA GLU A 754 -15.90 -19.85 -12.99
C GLU A 754 -15.50 -18.38 -12.99
N GLY A 755 -16.32 -17.49 -13.58
CA GLY A 755 -16.00 -16.06 -13.65
C GLY A 755 -15.96 -15.38 -12.29
N PHE A 756 -16.70 -15.87 -11.28
CA PHE A 756 -16.59 -15.35 -9.93
C PHE A 756 -15.38 -15.92 -9.18
N ALA A 757 -14.99 -17.17 -9.42
CA ALA A 757 -13.76 -17.73 -8.88
C ALA A 757 -12.52 -17.06 -9.51
N THR A 758 -12.50 -16.85 -10.84
CA THR A 758 -11.46 -16.08 -11.55
C THR A 758 -11.41 -14.62 -11.07
N LEU A 759 -12.55 -14.01 -10.70
CA LEU A 759 -12.55 -12.68 -10.08
C LEU A 759 -11.77 -12.68 -8.75
N ILE A 760 -11.90 -13.71 -7.92
CA ILE A 760 -11.21 -13.83 -6.63
C ILE A 760 -9.72 -14.22 -6.81
N GLU A 761 -9.41 -15.08 -7.77
CA GLU A 761 -8.04 -15.35 -8.26
C GLU A 761 -7.32 -14.06 -8.67
N GLU A 762 -8.02 -13.17 -9.39
CA GLU A 762 -7.45 -11.92 -9.89
C GLU A 762 -7.40 -10.78 -8.87
N PHE A 763 -7.90 -10.95 -7.64
CA PHE A 763 -7.74 -9.92 -6.59
C PHE A 763 -6.28 -9.82 -6.13
N LEU A 764 -5.84 -8.61 -5.83
CA LEU A 764 -4.50 -8.38 -5.26
C LEU A 764 -4.53 -8.73 -3.77
N LEU A 765 -4.19 -9.99 -3.45
CA LEU A 765 -4.14 -10.52 -2.08
C LEU A 765 -2.78 -10.23 -1.43
N ASP A 766 -2.77 -9.52 -0.29
CA ASP A 766 -1.60 -9.36 0.59
C ASP A 766 -1.87 -10.15 1.90
N PRO A 767 -1.50 -11.45 1.96
CA PRO A 767 -1.72 -12.30 3.12
C PRO A 767 -0.93 -11.83 4.35
N ARG A 768 0.26 -11.24 4.16
CA ARG A 768 1.10 -10.73 5.27
C ARG A 768 0.46 -9.54 5.99
N ARG A 769 -0.32 -8.72 5.29
CA ARG A 769 -1.06 -7.58 5.86
C ARG A 769 -2.53 -7.89 6.15
N ALA A 770 -3.02 -9.09 5.81
CA ALA A 770 -4.43 -9.47 5.84
C ALA A 770 -5.32 -8.46 5.08
N THR A 771 -4.86 -8.01 3.91
CA THR A 771 -5.57 -7.04 3.06
C THR A 771 -5.70 -7.55 1.64
N TRP A 772 -6.77 -7.15 0.96
CA TRP A 772 -7.00 -7.43 -0.46
C TRP A 772 -7.47 -6.17 -1.20
N ASN A 773 -7.25 -6.11 -2.51
CA ASN A 773 -7.81 -5.09 -3.38
C ASN A 773 -8.46 -5.74 -4.62
N SER A 774 -9.70 -5.34 -4.92
CA SER A 774 -10.44 -5.82 -6.09
C SER A 774 -10.06 -5.11 -7.39
N GLU A 775 -9.39 -3.96 -7.33
CA GLU A 775 -8.94 -3.22 -8.51
C GLU A 775 -7.57 -3.72 -9.01
N ASN A 776 -7.54 -4.95 -9.56
CA ASN A 776 -6.36 -5.43 -10.27
C ASN A 776 -6.38 -5.01 -11.75
N ALA A 777 -5.63 -3.96 -12.09
CA ALA A 777 -5.48 -3.55 -13.48
C ALA A 777 -4.66 -4.56 -14.32
N TYR A 778 -3.87 -5.43 -13.67
CA TYR A 778 -3.03 -6.45 -14.29
C TYR A 778 -3.76 -7.80 -14.49
N ALA A 779 -5.08 -7.84 -14.30
CA ALA A 779 -5.92 -9.01 -14.52
C ALA A 779 -5.76 -9.59 -15.94
N SER A 780 -5.49 -10.90 -16.00
CA SER A 780 -5.30 -11.70 -17.22
C SER A 780 -6.58 -11.73 -18.07
N SER A 781 -7.74 -11.79 -17.42
CA SER A 781 -9.06 -11.74 -18.03
C SER A 781 -9.30 -10.40 -18.75
N LEU A 782 -9.01 -9.28 -18.08
CA LEU A 782 -9.14 -7.94 -18.64
C LEU A 782 -8.16 -7.69 -19.80
N ASP A 783 -6.89 -8.06 -19.66
CA ASP A 783 -5.89 -7.87 -20.72
C ASP A 783 -6.24 -8.68 -21.98
N THR A 784 -6.66 -9.94 -21.79
CA THR A 784 -7.11 -10.82 -22.89
C THR A 784 -8.37 -10.25 -23.58
N VAL A 785 -9.37 -9.78 -22.82
CA VAL A 785 -10.66 -9.29 -23.37
C VAL A 785 -10.57 -7.87 -23.96
N ALA A 786 -9.63 -7.05 -23.48
CA ALA A 786 -9.32 -5.75 -24.07
C ALA A 786 -8.71 -5.89 -25.48
N ASN A 787 -7.74 -6.80 -25.61
CA ASN A 787 -6.95 -7.02 -26.82
C ASN A 787 -7.60 -7.92 -27.87
N ALA A 788 -8.40 -8.91 -27.47
CA ALA A 788 -9.07 -9.82 -28.40
C ALA A 788 -9.96 -9.09 -29.42
N THR A 789 -9.92 -9.52 -30.69
CA THR A 789 -10.81 -9.04 -31.75
C THR A 789 -12.25 -9.56 -31.52
N PRO A 790 -13.30 -8.95 -32.13
CA PRO A 790 -14.68 -9.40 -31.93
C PRO A 790 -14.95 -10.86 -32.36
N ASP A 791 -14.18 -11.35 -33.32
CA ASP A 791 -14.17 -12.70 -33.89
C ASP A 791 -13.36 -13.73 -33.09
N GLN A 792 -12.34 -13.29 -32.33
CA GLN A 792 -11.63 -14.15 -31.37
C GLN A 792 -12.46 -14.47 -30.12
N LEU A 793 -13.44 -13.63 -29.77
CA LEU A 793 -14.30 -13.84 -28.61
C LEU A 793 -15.39 -14.90 -28.88
N LEU A 794 -15.70 -15.71 -27.86
CA LEU A 794 -16.95 -16.47 -27.82
C LEU A 794 -18.14 -15.50 -27.75
N SER A 795 -19.27 -15.87 -28.36
CA SER A 795 -20.44 -14.99 -28.37
C SER A 795 -20.96 -14.78 -26.94
N TRP A 796 -21.22 -13.52 -26.57
CA TRP A 796 -21.72 -13.18 -25.22
C TRP A 796 -23.09 -13.80 -24.91
N ASN A 797 -23.85 -14.22 -25.92
CA ASN A 797 -25.07 -14.99 -25.71
C ASN A 797 -24.77 -16.45 -25.33
N HIS A 798 -23.75 -17.07 -25.93
CA HIS A 798 -23.29 -18.39 -25.50
C HIS A 798 -22.70 -18.31 -24.09
N ILE A 799 -21.72 -17.42 -23.81
CA ILE A 799 -21.14 -17.24 -22.47
C ILE A 799 -22.20 -17.15 -21.37
N LEU A 800 -23.22 -16.30 -21.55
CA LEU A 800 -24.22 -16.05 -20.51
C LEU A 800 -25.22 -17.19 -20.27
N ASN A 801 -25.47 -18.04 -21.27
CA ASN A 801 -26.47 -19.11 -21.20
C ASN A 801 -25.85 -20.52 -21.11
N ALA A 802 -24.57 -20.69 -21.45
CA ALA A 802 -23.88 -21.98 -21.45
C ALA A 802 -24.08 -22.74 -20.14
N SER A 803 -24.47 -23.99 -20.27
CA SER A 803 -24.50 -25.00 -19.22
C SER A 803 -23.10 -25.59 -18.98
N TYR A 804 -22.98 -26.63 -18.16
CA TYR A 804 -21.73 -27.40 -18.08
C TYR A 804 -21.51 -28.26 -19.33
N GLU A 805 -22.59 -28.74 -19.95
CA GLU A 805 -22.53 -29.55 -21.19
C GLU A 805 -22.00 -28.69 -22.35
N ASP A 806 -22.54 -27.47 -22.52
CA ASP A 806 -22.03 -26.47 -23.48
C ASP A 806 -20.53 -26.13 -23.27
N PHE A 807 -20.05 -26.20 -22.02
CA PHE A 807 -18.67 -25.85 -21.66
C PHE A 807 -17.68 -26.98 -21.99
N ILE A 808 -18.05 -28.25 -21.79
CA ILE A 808 -17.17 -29.38 -22.12
C ILE A 808 -17.09 -29.69 -23.62
N GLU A 809 -18.00 -29.14 -24.43
CA GLU A 809 -17.93 -29.18 -25.90
C GLU A 809 -16.96 -28.13 -26.51
N LEU A 810 -16.49 -27.16 -25.73
CA LEU A 810 -15.56 -26.12 -26.19
C LEU A 810 -14.16 -26.69 -26.47
N ASP A 811 -13.52 -26.20 -27.53
CA ASP A 811 -12.16 -26.62 -27.88
C ASP A 811 -11.13 -26.24 -26.79
N SER A 812 -10.28 -27.21 -26.46
CA SER A 812 -9.17 -27.10 -25.52
C SER A 812 -7.84 -26.72 -26.20
N HIS A 813 -7.74 -26.83 -27.51
CA HIS A 813 -6.55 -26.45 -28.28
C HIS A 813 -6.43 -24.93 -28.44
N GLY A 814 -5.21 -24.40 -28.29
CA GLY A 814 -4.92 -22.97 -28.38
C GLY A 814 -4.81 -22.48 -29.82
N ASP A 815 -5.93 -22.11 -30.42
CA ASP A 815 -6.06 -21.62 -31.80
C ASP A 815 -5.97 -20.09 -31.94
N ARG A 816 -6.31 -19.34 -30.88
CA ARG A 816 -6.34 -17.86 -30.89
C ARG A 816 -5.05 -17.26 -30.35
N THR A 817 -4.28 -16.61 -31.21
CA THR A 817 -3.14 -15.77 -30.80
C THR A 817 -3.63 -14.36 -30.42
N ILE A 818 -3.52 -13.98 -29.15
CA ILE A 818 -3.96 -12.67 -28.62
C ILE A 818 -2.76 -11.93 -28.02
N PRO A 819 -2.47 -10.66 -28.40
CA PRO A 819 -1.40 -9.88 -27.80
C PRO A 819 -1.72 -9.55 -26.33
N ILE A 820 -0.71 -9.59 -25.47
CA ILE A 820 -0.83 -9.37 -24.02
C ILE A 820 -0.06 -8.09 -23.66
N THR A 821 -0.74 -7.12 -23.06
CA THR A 821 -0.17 -5.79 -22.77
C THR A 821 0.89 -5.88 -21.68
N TRP A 822 0.67 -6.72 -20.66
CA TRP A 822 1.53 -6.76 -19.46
C TRP A 822 2.84 -7.53 -19.63
N LYS A 823 3.05 -8.19 -20.77
CA LYS A 823 4.30 -8.90 -21.08
C LYS A 823 4.77 -8.47 -22.47
N LEU A 824 5.68 -7.49 -22.52
CA LEU A 824 6.10 -6.77 -23.74
C LEU A 824 6.41 -7.70 -24.93
N GLY A 825 5.62 -7.58 -26.01
CA GLY A 825 5.78 -8.36 -27.24
C GLY A 825 5.25 -9.81 -27.17
N MET A 826 4.80 -10.28 -26.01
CA MET A 826 4.23 -11.62 -25.86
C MET A 826 2.79 -11.66 -26.41
N HIS A 827 2.47 -12.83 -26.97
CA HIS A 827 1.11 -13.20 -27.34
C HIS A 827 0.75 -14.47 -26.57
N ALA A 828 -0.44 -14.52 -25.98
CA ALA A 828 -1.00 -15.73 -25.43
C ALA A 828 -1.67 -16.53 -26.56
N GLN A 829 -1.42 -17.84 -26.61
CA GLN A 829 -2.36 -18.74 -27.26
C GLN A 829 -3.51 -19.01 -26.29
N ARG A 830 -4.75 -18.86 -26.76
CA ARG A 830 -5.96 -19.10 -25.97
C ARG A 830 -6.85 -20.09 -26.72
N SER A 831 -7.26 -21.15 -26.04
CA SER A 831 -8.32 -22.05 -26.50
C SER A 831 -9.71 -21.47 -26.29
N GLN A 832 -10.76 -22.12 -26.79
CA GLN A 832 -12.14 -21.70 -26.54
C GLN A 832 -12.46 -21.72 -25.04
N ILE A 833 -12.04 -22.76 -24.31
CA ILE A 833 -12.21 -22.82 -22.86
C ILE A 833 -11.43 -21.69 -22.15
N GLN A 834 -10.19 -21.41 -22.55
CA GLN A 834 -9.42 -20.30 -21.95
C GLN A 834 -10.05 -18.93 -22.26
N MET A 835 -10.72 -18.78 -23.41
CA MET A 835 -11.53 -17.60 -23.73
C MET A 835 -12.82 -17.53 -22.91
N PHE A 836 -13.44 -18.67 -22.58
CA PHE A 836 -14.59 -18.74 -21.66
C PHE A 836 -14.21 -18.21 -20.28
N TYR A 837 -13.11 -18.68 -19.69
CA TYR A 837 -12.57 -18.14 -18.43
C TYR A 837 -12.28 -16.64 -18.51
N ALA A 838 -11.54 -16.20 -19.54
CA ALA A 838 -11.19 -14.79 -19.70
C ALA A 838 -12.43 -13.88 -19.85
N GLN A 839 -13.45 -14.29 -20.62
CA GLN A 839 -14.69 -13.52 -20.76
C GLN A 839 -15.55 -13.52 -19.49
N SER A 840 -15.55 -14.62 -18.74
CA SER A 840 -16.29 -14.76 -17.48
C SER A 840 -15.67 -13.93 -16.36
N GLY A 841 -14.35 -14.02 -16.17
CA GLY A 841 -13.59 -13.20 -15.21
C GLY A 841 -13.66 -11.71 -15.54
N ALA A 842 -13.54 -11.32 -16.81
CA ALA A 842 -13.66 -9.92 -17.22
C ALA A 842 -15.08 -9.36 -16.97
N LEU A 843 -16.12 -10.17 -17.22
CA LEU A 843 -17.51 -9.79 -16.94
C LEU A 843 -17.76 -9.62 -15.44
N CYS A 844 -17.26 -10.53 -14.60
CA CYS A 844 -17.34 -10.39 -13.15
C CYS A 844 -16.55 -9.16 -12.65
N ASN A 845 -15.38 -8.87 -13.22
CA ASN A 845 -14.62 -7.64 -12.95
C ASN A 845 -15.43 -6.38 -13.28
N TYR A 846 -16.05 -6.30 -14.47
CA TYR A 846 -16.94 -5.19 -14.83
C TYR A 846 -18.14 -5.09 -13.89
N LEU A 847 -18.80 -6.20 -13.55
CA LEU A 847 -19.97 -6.19 -12.65
C LEU A 847 -19.60 -5.87 -11.19
N TYR A 848 -18.35 -6.10 -10.76
CA TYR A 848 -17.88 -5.86 -9.40
C TYR A 848 -17.23 -4.47 -9.20
N ASN A 849 -16.43 -4.01 -10.16
CA ASN A 849 -15.66 -2.74 -10.09
C ASN A 849 -16.21 -1.66 -11.05
N GLY A 850 -16.70 -2.07 -12.23
CA GLY A 850 -17.22 -1.15 -13.26
C GLY A 850 -18.43 -0.33 -12.80
N ASP A 851 -18.66 0.80 -13.49
CA ASP A 851 -19.68 1.80 -13.15
C ASP A 851 -19.66 2.23 -11.65
N GLY A 852 -18.47 2.30 -11.04
CA GLY A 852 -18.30 2.61 -9.61
C GLY A 852 -18.82 1.50 -8.68
N GLY A 853 -18.70 0.23 -9.11
CA GLY A 853 -19.23 -0.93 -8.39
C GLY A 853 -20.76 -1.02 -8.37
N ARG A 854 -21.47 -0.28 -9.23
CA ARG A 854 -22.96 -0.22 -9.27
C ARG A 854 -23.63 -1.59 -9.28
N HIS A 855 -23.05 -2.57 -9.96
CA HIS A 855 -23.62 -3.90 -10.12
C HIS A 855 -23.14 -4.93 -9.07
N ARG A 856 -22.23 -4.54 -8.16
CA ARG A 856 -21.54 -5.43 -7.20
C ARG A 856 -22.50 -6.27 -6.36
N ARG A 857 -23.52 -5.64 -5.75
CA ARG A 857 -24.53 -6.36 -4.95
C ARG A 857 -25.44 -7.27 -5.80
N ALA A 858 -25.68 -6.91 -7.06
CA ALA A 858 -26.44 -7.77 -7.98
C ALA A 858 -25.64 -9.03 -8.33
N LEU A 859 -24.32 -8.90 -8.61
CA LEU A 859 -23.44 -10.03 -8.89
C LEU A 859 -23.40 -11.03 -7.72
N ILE A 860 -23.17 -10.56 -6.48
CA ILE A 860 -23.17 -11.42 -5.28
C ILE A 860 -24.51 -12.17 -5.10
N ASN A 861 -25.64 -11.49 -5.34
CA ASN A 861 -26.95 -12.13 -5.30
C ASN A 861 -27.15 -13.17 -6.42
N TYR A 862 -26.58 -12.92 -7.61
CA TYR A 862 -26.65 -13.78 -8.79
C TYR A 862 -25.83 -15.06 -8.62
N VAL A 863 -24.60 -14.94 -8.09
CA VAL A 863 -23.76 -16.08 -7.67
C VAL A 863 -24.50 -16.92 -6.62
N GLY A 864 -25.07 -16.29 -5.59
CA GLY A 864 -25.89 -16.98 -4.60
C GLY A 864 -27.10 -17.71 -5.20
N ALA A 865 -27.73 -17.17 -6.25
CA ALA A 865 -28.83 -17.85 -6.94
C ALA A 865 -28.37 -19.08 -7.74
N TRP A 866 -27.23 -18.99 -8.45
CA TRP A 866 -26.69 -20.11 -9.22
C TRP A 866 -26.21 -21.26 -8.32
N TYR A 867 -25.59 -20.94 -7.18
CA TYR A 867 -25.19 -21.95 -6.19
C TYR A 867 -26.37 -22.69 -5.56
N ARG A 868 -27.57 -22.08 -5.52
CA ARG A 868 -28.84 -22.67 -5.08
C ARG A 868 -29.72 -23.23 -6.21
N SER A 869 -29.24 -23.25 -7.46
CA SER A 869 -30.01 -23.68 -8.64
C SER A 869 -31.33 -22.91 -8.87
N ASP A 870 -31.45 -21.68 -8.39
CA ASP A 870 -32.66 -20.84 -8.51
C ASP A 870 -32.75 -20.22 -9.92
N ARG A 871 -33.12 -21.05 -10.91
CA ARG A 871 -33.25 -20.65 -12.32
C ARG A 871 -34.18 -19.44 -12.52
N SER A 872 -35.12 -19.18 -11.61
CA SER A 872 -36.03 -18.02 -11.68
C SER A 872 -35.33 -16.66 -11.54
N ARG A 873 -34.10 -16.66 -10.99
CA ARG A 873 -33.24 -15.48 -10.84
C ARG A 873 -32.06 -15.45 -11.80
N LEU A 874 -31.82 -16.50 -12.58
CA LEU A 874 -30.72 -16.61 -13.55
C LEU A 874 -31.03 -15.92 -14.89
N ASP A 875 -31.63 -14.72 -14.83
CA ASP A 875 -31.79 -13.82 -15.97
C ASP A 875 -30.87 -12.60 -15.78
N ALA A 876 -29.83 -12.51 -16.62
CA ALA A 876 -28.86 -11.42 -16.61
C ALA A 876 -29.48 -10.07 -17.03
N LYS A 877 -30.47 -10.06 -17.93
CA LYS A 877 -31.18 -8.85 -18.35
C LYS A 877 -32.06 -8.31 -17.22
N ARG A 878 -32.72 -9.20 -16.47
CA ARG A 878 -33.48 -8.85 -15.26
C ARG A 878 -32.59 -8.41 -14.10
N SER A 879 -31.43 -9.04 -13.93
CA SER A 879 -30.53 -8.80 -12.78
C SER A 879 -29.63 -7.58 -12.95
N PHE A 880 -29.21 -7.26 -14.19
CA PHE A 880 -28.28 -6.16 -14.47
C PHE A 880 -28.87 -5.05 -15.36
N GLY A 881 -30.11 -5.21 -15.84
CA GLY A 881 -30.77 -4.24 -16.74
C GLY A 881 -30.25 -4.23 -18.17
N MET A 882 -29.36 -5.15 -18.55
CA MET A 882 -28.60 -5.14 -19.80
C MET A 882 -28.71 -6.48 -20.53
N SER A 883 -28.89 -6.45 -21.86
CA SER A 883 -28.84 -7.67 -22.67
C SER A 883 -27.40 -8.18 -22.85
N ALA A 884 -27.25 -9.44 -23.26
CA ALA A 884 -25.94 -10.07 -23.52
C ALA A 884 -25.01 -9.21 -24.38
N LYS A 885 -25.53 -8.60 -25.45
CA LYS A 885 -24.79 -7.73 -26.36
C LYS A 885 -24.35 -6.40 -25.70
N VAL A 886 -25.13 -5.89 -24.74
CA VAL A 886 -24.79 -4.66 -23.99
C VAL A 886 -23.77 -4.96 -22.90
N LEU A 887 -23.96 -6.04 -22.12
CA LEU A 887 -22.97 -6.50 -21.13
C LEU A 887 -21.61 -6.75 -21.79
N GLY A 888 -21.57 -7.56 -22.85
CA GLY A 888 -20.34 -7.86 -23.57
C GLY A 888 -19.66 -6.65 -24.23
N LYS A 889 -20.43 -5.62 -24.59
CA LYS A 889 -19.87 -4.33 -25.01
C LYS A 889 -19.22 -3.62 -23.82
N ARG A 890 -19.97 -3.43 -22.72
CA ARG A 890 -19.49 -2.71 -21.53
C ARG A 890 -18.27 -3.35 -20.89
N THR A 891 -18.23 -4.68 -20.79
CA THR A 891 -17.07 -5.44 -20.30
C THR A 891 -15.80 -5.12 -21.09
N ARG A 892 -15.88 -4.97 -22.42
CA ARG A 892 -14.71 -4.64 -23.27
C ARG A 892 -14.31 -3.18 -23.19
N GLU A 893 -15.28 -2.26 -23.03
CA GLU A 893 -15.01 -0.84 -22.77
C GLU A 893 -14.25 -0.70 -21.43
N TYR A 894 -14.81 -1.24 -20.35
CA TYR A 894 -14.20 -1.25 -19.01
C TYR A 894 -12.80 -1.92 -18.99
N ALA A 895 -12.63 -3.04 -19.69
CA ALA A 895 -11.33 -3.71 -19.78
C ALA A 895 -10.29 -2.78 -20.41
N ARG A 896 -10.58 -2.21 -21.59
CA ARG A 896 -9.66 -1.29 -22.29
C ARG A 896 -9.33 -0.06 -21.47
N GLU A 897 -10.34 0.62 -20.93
CA GLU A 897 -10.15 1.77 -20.04
C GLU A 897 -9.28 1.43 -18.82
N THR A 898 -9.29 0.19 -18.35
CA THR A 898 -8.45 -0.26 -17.23
C THR A 898 -7.01 -0.54 -17.65
N ILE A 899 -6.79 -1.22 -18.79
CA ILE A 899 -5.45 -1.43 -19.37
C ILE A 899 -4.80 -0.10 -19.76
N GLU A 900 -5.54 0.80 -20.41
CA GLU A 900 -5.07 2.13 -20.82
C GLU A 900 -4.68 3.00 -19.60
N ARG A 901 -5.51 3.01 -18.55
CA ARG A 901 -5.20 3.75 -17.31
C ARG A 901 -3.98 3.20 -16.54
N ALA A 902 -3.63 1.93 -16.71
CA ALA A 902 -2.49 1.32 -16.03
C ALA A 902 -1.21 1.21 -16.91
N THR A 903 -1.32 1.36 -18.23
CA THR A 903 -0.18 1.59 -19.14
C THR A 903 0.23 3.07 -19.23
N ALA A 904 -0.68 3.99 -18.90
CA ALA A 904 -0.40 5.43 -18.80
C ALA A 904 0.12 5.87 -17.40
N ARG A 905 0.69 4.94 -16.61
CA ARG A 905 1.22 5.16 -15.26
C ARG A 905 2.69 4.75 -15.16
#